data_AF-A0A8D3WMT9-F1
#
_entry.id   AF-A0A8D3WMT9-F1
#
_cell.length_a   1.000
_cell.length_b   1.000
_cell.length_c   1.000
_cell.angle_alpha   90.00
_cell.angle_beta   90.00
_cell.angle_gamma   90.00
#
_symmetry.space_group_name_H-M   'P 1'
#
loop_
_entity.id
_entity.type
_entity.pdbx_description
1 polymer ?
#
loop_
_entity_poly.entity_id
_entity_poly.type
_entity_poly.pdbx_seq_one_letter_code
_entity_poly.pdbx_strand_id
1 'polypeptide(L)'
;MAPRLTVVVPLYNVEEYLGACLESLAGQTMADLEVVMVDDGSTDGSADVALEFSRRDPRFRLIRQKNGGLGAARNAGAGQAHPDAGFLTFVDSDDVVPPGAFARMLGELDASGSDFATGNVLRLRANGLLEQSPMFRRPMERSRRATHVTRDWILLGDRIACNKVFRRSFWDQHAFAFPTGVLYEDIAVVLPAHFLARSVDVVEEPVYHWRDRDGSITTRRAVARGIRDRVTAVSTVSRFLADRDMPEAKRRYDEHALSGDLWLFMEALPEGDEDFHEAFLTHANAFADTVGPEVLDGLPLHLRVKWQLIRERRTAELLALLAHESTDRDTFHVRGWLRPRAAYPCVVAPLPGKVTALSAQDLPVHAHLTEAVWRDGQLHLKGYAYVRNAPGGPVATGWLRSGRRLVPLRLRRGTTDDAAAGSGRSLHGYERSGFETVVDPRRIVTGATARGTRTLWKLEAVVLAAGRPRRGPMRLLGNPAAPAVRYVDERTRVVPLLSGNKLELRAERVEAVLAGHGPTDAGDGIRIAVRLLGGETPTALRIQEWRTKEVREFPLAADEGSDGRTVVAEVPLMTFRGSDGDWGVQLTGGTRGLPVAARPETDAARYPLPGGREVYAAANPSGDLVLTDRVVRPVVTGMSWDDDTGLVLEGTFPAARYHTDELVLRHSGHQEEHSFAVERTGGGFRAALSPGAVDGPGGALPLAEGRWYPFLRKVGETDPERYLPLRVVHQLHAGLPRWRETGGRRFTLERRFHDRLSLRSGSALPPAERGAYGQRLLRERWAGAHGEELRDAVLYSSFDGRQYSDSPRAVHEELARRGTGVEHLWVVRDQQAAVPAGVRAVALHSAEWHEALARSRWIVTNTQLPEWFERAEGQYVVQTWHGTPLKRIGRDLAGTAFADTAYMESMPRRAAQWSVLVSPNSFSTPVLRRAFGHTGEVLECGYPRNDLLYAPDRAKTADAVRRSLAVPDGRRVVLYAPTWREDRPKHGGRYGLDLQLDLEQARKALGEDHVLLVRRHYLVGGSVPENDFVRDVSRHPDVTELMLISDVLVTDYSSLMFDFAQTGRPMLFHTYDLEHYRDTLRGFCFDFETRAPGPLITDSAAVVEALRDPDAATAGHREAYARFREAFCDFDDGTAAARVVDLMLKGAQG
;
A
#
# COMPACT_ATOMS: atom_id res chain seq x y z
N MET A 1 30.29 31.26 27.67
CA MET A 1 30.96 30.98 26.38
C MET A 1 30.10 31.59 25.29
N ALA A 2 30.70 32.22 24.27
CA ALA A 2 29.93 32.71 23.13
C ALA A 2 29.25 31.53 22.42
N PRO A 3 27.97 31.66 22.00
CA PRO A 3 27.30 30.61 21.25
C PRO A 3 27.95 30.45 19.88
N ARG A 4 28.10 29.21 19.42
CA ARG A 4 28.62 28.88 18.10
C ARG A 4 27.53 28.98 17.02
N LEU A 5 26.30 28.64 17.36
CA LEU A 5 25.13 28.63 16.48
C LEU A 5 24.00 29.48 17.05
N THR A 6 23.43 30.36 16.23
CA THR A 6 22.15 31.01 16.50
C THR A 6 21.02 30.25 15.81
N VAL A 7 20.01 29.83 16.56
CA VAL A 7 18.76 29.24 16.05
C VAL A 7 17.66 30.28 16.12
N VAL A 8 17.09 30.66 14.98
CA VAL A 8 15.97 31.62 14.90
C VAL A 8 14.65 30.86 14.81
N VAL A 9 13.71 31.14 15.71
CA VAL A 9 12.39 30.49 15.79
C VAL A 9 11.28 31.54 15.67
N PRO A 10 10.71 31.77 14.48
CA PRO A 10 9.56 32.64 14.32
C PRO A 10 8.28 31.95 14.83
N LEU A 11 7.46 32.67 15.60
CA LEU A 11 6.21 32.16 16.15
C LEU A 11 5.04 33.14 15.92
N TYR A 12 3.89 32.58 15.53
CA TYR A 12 2.62 33.28 15.36
C TYR A 12 1.47 32.28 15.47
N ASN A 13 0.69 32.37 16.55
CA ASN A 13 -0.50 31.54 16.80
C ASN A 13 -0.23 30.02 16.67
N VAL A 14 0.67 29.49 17.50
CA VAL A 14 1.22 28.12 17.44
C VAL A 14 1.34 27.48 18.83
N GLU A 15 0.48 27.86 19.77
CA GLU A 15 0.51 27.44 21.17
C GLU A 15 0.62 25.92 21.33
N GLU A 16 -0.18 25.17 20.56
CA GLU A 16 -0.27 23.70 20.64
C GLU A 16 1.06 22.98 20.34
N TYR A 17 1.88 23.51 19.43
CA TYR A 17 3.06 22.81 18.92
C TYR A 17 4.39 23.37 19.43
N LEU A 18 4.40 24.62 19.90
CA LEU A 18 5.60 25.34 20.28
C LEU A 18 6.40 24.64 21.38
N GLY A 19 5.72 24.04 22.37
CA GLY A 19 6.38 23.32 23.46
C GLY A 19 7.32 22.22 22.95
N ALA A 20 6.83 21.35 22.08
CA ALA A 20 7.62 20.24 21.52
C ALA A 20 8.80 20.75 20.66
N CYS A 21 8.61 21.85 19.92
CA CYS A 21 9.68 22.50 19.16
C CYS A 21 10.81 22.95 20.09
N LEU A 22 10.48 23.74 21.11
CA LEU A 22 11.47 24.30 22.04
C LEU A 22 12.15 23.22 22.89
N GLU A 23 11.44 22.15 23.29
CA GLU A 23 12.05 21.00 23.97
C GLU A 23 13.08 20.29 23.09
N SER A 24 12.80 20.15 21.79
CA SER A 24 13.73 19.53 20.84
C SER A 24 15.02 20.34 20.66
N LEU A 25 14.93 21.67 20.75
CA LEU A 25 16.08 22.57 20.72
C LEU A 25 16.85 22.53 22.04
N ALA A 26 16.15 22.50 23.17
CA ALA A 26 16.76 22.40 24.49
C ALA A 26 17.52 21.07 24.65
N GLY A 27 17.00 19.98 24.06
CA GLY A 27 17.57 18.64 24.07
C GLY A 27 18.70 18.39 23.05
N GLN A 28 19.18 19.41 22.32
CA GLN A 28 20.32 19.23 21.42
C GLN A 28 21.59 18.87 22.19
N THR A 29 22.42 18.02 21.58
CA THR A 29 23.64 17.49 22.24
C THR A 29 24.76 18.51 22.37
N MET A 30 24.65 19.66 21.69
CA MET A 30 25.60 20.76 21.78
C MET A 30 25.06 21.85 22.72
N ALA A 31 25.93 22.36 23.61
CA ALA A 31 25.56 23.36 24.61
C ALA A 31 25.85 24.80 24.17
N ASP A 32 26.72 24.97 23.17
CA ASP A 32 27.16 26.24 22.60
C ASP A 32 26.21 26.74 21.49
N LEU A 33 24.92 26.83 21.80
CA LEU A 33 23.91 27.45 20.93
C LEU A 33 23.11 28.50 21.69
N GLU A 34 22.53 29.44 20.94
CA GLU A 34 21.46 30.32 21.42
C GLU A 34 20.19 30.11 20.57
N VAL A 35 19.03 30.35 21.17
CA VAL A 35 17.73 30.27 20.51
C VAL A 35 17.04 31.63 20.62
N VAL A 36 16.80 32.25 19.47
CA VAL A 36 16.15 33.55 19.33
C VAL A 36 14.72 33.32 18.85
N MET A 37 13.77 33.37 19.78
CA MET A 37 12.33 33.23 19.52
C MET A 37 11.74 34.59 19.18
N VAL A 38 11.11 34.71 18.01
CA VAL A 38 10.52 35.96 17.53
C VAL A 38 9.01 35.81 17.43
N ASP A 39 8.30 36.39 18.40
CA ASP A 39 6.84 36.49 18.42
C ASP A 39 6.36 37.60 17.48
N ASP A 40 5.71 37.21 16.40
CA ASP A 40 5.18 38.09 15.36
C ASP A 40 3.76 38.58 15.68
N GLY A 41 3.51 38.89 16.95
CA GLY A 41 2.24 39.41 17.45
C GLY A 41 1.16 38.36 17.63
N SER A 42 1.49 37.22 18.24
CA SER A 42 0.54 36.16 18.56
C SER A 42 -0.61 36.64 19.44
N THR A 43 -1.79 36.07 19.24
CA THR A 43 -3.03 36.35 19.99
C THR A 43 -3.47 35.17 20.87
N ASP A 44 -2.76 34.05 20.81
CA ASP A 44 -2.94 32.87 21.65
C ASP A 44 -1.86 32.78 22.76
N GLY A 45 -1.76 31.65 23.48
CA GLY A 45 -0.79 31.44 24.55
C GLY A 45 0.66 31.24 24.10
N SER A 46 0.98 31.34 22.80
CA SER A 46 2.35 31.08 22.28
C SER A 46 3.42 31.96 22.94
N ALA A 47 3.10 33.23 23.19
CA ALA A 47 4.01 34.19 23.78
C ALA A 47 4.35 33.88 25.25
N ASP A 48 3.44 33.22 25.96
CA ASP A 48 3.62 32.81 27.36
C ASP A 48 4.47 31.54 27.45
N VAL A 49 4.24 30.57 26.57
CA VAL A 49 5.09 29.37 26.42
C VAL A 49 6.54 29.76 26.13
N ALA A 50 6.77 30.64 25.14
CA ALA A 50 8.12 31.10 24.82
C ALA A 50 8.79 31.86 25.99
N LEU A 51 8.01 32.66 26.73
CA LEU A 51 8.52 33.38 27.90
C LEU A 51 8.93 32.42 29.02
N GLU A 52 8.15 31.37 29.27
CA GLU A 52 8.49 30.34 30.25
C GLU A 52 9.82 29.66 29.91
N PHE A 53 10.02 29.25 28.65
CA PHE A 53 11.27 28.66 28.21
C PHE A 53 12.46 29.60 28.39
N SER A 54 12.33 30.89 28.06
CA SER A 54 13.40 31.88 28.26
C SER A 54 13.78 32.10 29.73
N ARG A 55 12.86 31.84 30.67
CA ARG A 55 13.14 31.89 32.11
C ARG A 55 13.83 30.62 32.62
N ARG A 56 13.53 29.47 32.00
CA ARG A 56 14.04 28.15 32.40
C ARG A 56 15.42 27.85 31.83
N ASP A 57 15.70 28.28 30.61
CA ASP A 57 16.95 28.00 29.90
C ASP A 57 17.57 29.30 29.36
N PRO A 58 18.75 29.73 29.88
CA PRO A 58 19.35 31.00 29.51
C PRO A 58 19.83 31.06 28.06
N ARG A 59 19.82 29.95 27.32
CA ARG A 59 20.09 29.92 25.88
C ARG A 59 18.93 30.51 25.07
N PHE A 60 17.73 30.59 25.63
CA PHE A 60 16.51 31.02 24.94
C PHE A 60 16.19 32.48 25.22
N ARG A 61 15.92 33.26 24.16
CA ARG A 61 15.57 34.68 24.24
C ARG A 61 14.35 34.98 23.40
N LEU A 62 13.35 35.60 24.02
CA LEU A 62 12.12 36.05 23.36
C LEU A 62 12.23 37.50 22.89
N ILE A 63 11.85 37.75 21.65
CA ILE A 63 11.66 39.08 21.04
C ILE A 63 10.21 39.17 20.61
N ARG A 64 9.58 40.33 20.84
CA ARG A 64 8.20 40.59 20.41
C ARG A 64 8.19 41.71 19.38
N GLN A 65 7.44 41.53 18.30
CA GLN A 65 7.22 42.53 17.27
C GLN A 65 5.75 42.58 16.86
N LYS A 66 5.37 43.63 16.13
CA LYS A 66 4.06 43.68 15.47
C LYS A 66 4.07 42.75 14.26
N ASN A 67 2.97 42.05 14.02
CA ASN A 67 2.82 41.12 12.89
C ASN A 67 3.28 41.75 11.56
N GLY A 68 4.35 41.19 11.01
CA GLY A 68 4.96 41.55 9.72
C GLY A 68 5.08 40.36 8.76
N GLY A 69 4.68 39.16 9.19
CA GLY A 69 4.79 37.90 8.46
C GLY A 69 6.09 37.14 8.75
N LEU A 70 6.10 35.86 8.37
CA LEU A 70 7.19 34.90 8.65
C LEU A 70 8.58 35.41 8.23
N GLY A 71 8.71 35.96 7.03
CA GLY A 71 9.97 36.53 6.56
C GLY A 71 10.47 37.70 7.41
N ALA A 72 9.56 38.56 7.90
CA ALA A 72 9.93 39.67 8.78
C ALA A 72 10.46 39.16 10.13
N ALA A 73 9.80 38.16 10.72
CA ALA A 73 10.23 37.54 11.96
C ALA A 73 11.59 36.83 11.84
N ARG A 74 11.83 36.11 10.74
CA ARG A 74 13.14 35.48 10.46
C ARG A 74 14.26 36.52 10.31
N ASN A 75 14.01 37.62 9.60
CA ASN A 75 14.97 38.70 9.46
C ASN A 75 15.27 39.40 10.80
N ALA A 76 14.25 39.65 11.61
CA ALA A 76 14.41 40.24 12.93
C ALA A 76 15.26 39.34 13.84
N GLY A 77 15.01 38.02 13.82
CA GLY A 77 15.80 37.06 14.59
C GLY A 77 17.25 36.98 14.11
N ALA A 78 17.49 36.93 12.79
CA ALA A 78 18.83 36.95 12.22
C ALA A 78 19.61 38.23 12.58
N GLY A 79 18.93 39.38 12.58
CA GLY A 79 19.51 40.66 13.00
C GLY A 79 19.83 40.74 14.49
N GLN A 80 19.24 39.88 15.31
CA GLN A 80 19.45 39.81 16.75
C GLN A 80 20.43 38.71 17.17
N ALA A 81 20.93 37.92 16.23
CA ALA A 81 21.95 36.90 16.47
C ALA A 81 23.19 37.48 17.18
N HIS A 82 23.75 36.71 18.11
CA HIS A 82 24.91 37.09 18.90
C HIS A 82 26.09 37.46 17.97
N PRO A 83 26.82 38.55 18.23
CA PRO A 83 27.89 39.03 17.33
C PRO A 83 28.99 37.98 17.06
N ASP A 84 29.32 37.17 18.08
CA ASP A 84 30.35 36.12 17.99
C ASP A 84 29.84 34.78 17.44
N ALA A 85 28.55 34.64 17.11
CA ALA A 85 28.00 33.40 16.57
C ALA A 85 28.49 33.18 15.13
N GLY A 86 29.26 32.10 14.92
CA GLY A 86 29.83 31.77 13.63
C GLY A 86 28.83 31.19 12.61
N PHE A 87 27.66 30.73 13.08
CA PHE A 87 26.67 30.04 12.27
C PHE A 87 25.23 30.47 12.61
N LEU A 88 24.33 30.34 11.62
CA LEU A 88 22.92 30.71 11.70
C LEU A 88 22.02 29.61 11.13
N THR A 89 20.89 29.33 11.77
CA THR A 89 19.84 28.42 11.28
C THR A 89 18.45 28.95 11.63
N PHE A 90 17.43 28.42 10.95
CA PHE A 90 16.03 28.79 11.13
C PHE A 90 15.23 27.52 11.42
N VAL A 91 14.29 27.57 12.36
CA VAL A 91 13.45 26.44 12.72
C VAL A 91 12.01 26.93 12.83
N ASP A 92 11.09 26.27 12.14
CA ASP A 92 9.67 26.61 12.20
C ASP A 92 9.08 26.11 13.53
N SER A 93 8.22 26.92 14.14
CA SER A 93 7.75 26.74 15.53
C SER A 93 6.80 25.55 15.74
N ASP A 94 6.30 24.94 14.67
CA ASP A 94 5.47 23.73 14.66
C ASP A 94 6.25 22.42 14.45
N ASP A 95 7.55 22.51 14.16
CA ASP A 95 8.41 21.38 13.79
C ASP A 95 9.34 20.93 14.92
N VAL A 96 10.01 19.79 14.73
CA VAL A 96 10.89 19.17 15.73
C VAL A 96 12.28 18.91 15.14
N VAL A 97 13.34 19.20 15.90
CA VAL A 97 14.72 18.93 15.49
C VAL A 97 15.25 17.66 16.19
N PRO A 98 15.73 16.64 15.46
CA PRO A 98 16.28 15.42 16.05
C PRO A 98 17.51 15.69 16.94
N PRO A 99 17.76 14.86 17.98
CA PRO A 99 18.95 14.99 18.79
C PRO A 99 20.24 14.88 17.96
N GLY A 100 21.17 15.82 18.15
CA GLY A 100 22.49 15.82 17.51
C GLY A 100 22.50 16.29 16.06
N ALA A 101 21.38 16.81 15.53
CA ALA A 101 21.28 17.34 14.18
C ALA A 101 22.30 18.46 13.92
N PHE A 102 22.32 19.50 14.77
CA PHE A 102 23.20 20.64 14.59
C PHE A 102 24.68 20.29 14.78
N ALA A 103 25.01 19.46 15.78
CA ALA A 103 26.38 19.00 16.00
C ALA A 103 26.95 18.28 14.76
N ARG A 104 26.14 17.46 14.09
CA ARG A 104 26.51 16.78 12.86
C ARG A 104 26.72 17.76 11.70
N MET A 105 25.77 18.65 11.46
CA MET A 105 25.86 19.62 10.37
C MET A 105 27.05 20.56 10.54
N LEU A 106 27.30 21.03 11.77
CA LEU A 106 28.46 21.85 12.10
C LEU A 106 29.78 21.08 11.95
N GLY A 107 29.80 19.79 12.31
CA GLY A 107 30.98 18.93 12.10
C GLY A 107 31.34 18.77 10.63
N GLU A 108 30.34 18.61 9.75
CA GLU A 108 30.58 18.59 8.30
C GLU A 108 31.10 19.94 7.79
N LEU A 109 30.52 21.05 8.25
CA LEU A 109 30.96 22.40 7.89
C LEU A 109 32.39 22.70 8.31
N ASP A 110 32.82 22.25 9.49
CA ASP A 110 34.20 22.40 9.94
C ASP A 110 35.16 21.58 9.09
N ALA A 111 34.78 20.34 8.76
CA ALA A 111 35.62 19.45 7.98
C ALA A 111 35.77 19.90 6.52
N SER A 112 34.75 20.53 5.96
CA SER A 112 34.70 20.90 4.54
C SER A 112 35.10 22.35 4.28
N GLY A 113 34.85 23.26 5.22
CA GLY A 113 34.91 24.70 4.99
C GLY A 113 33.77 25.26 4.11
N SER A 114 32.73 24.45 3.82
CA SER A 114 31.57 24.85 3.02
C SER A 114 30.80 26.02 3.64
N ASP A 115 30.05 26.74 2.81
CA ASP A 115 29.34 27.95 3.22
C ASP A 115 28.03 27.66 3.96
N PHE A 116 27.39 26.53 3.65
CA PHE A 116 26.29 25.99 4.44
C PHE A 116 26.15 24.46 4.26
N ALA A 117 25.45 23.83 5.20
CA ALA A 117 25.07 22.44 5.16
C ALA A 117 23.55 22.31 5.06
N THR A 118 23.08 21.27 4.38
CA THR A 118 21.68 20.88 4.27
C THR A 118 21.52 19.41 4.64
N GLY A 119 20.41 19.04 5.28
CA GLY A 119 20.17 17.66 5.69
C GLY A 119 18.78 17.13 5.37
N ASN A 120 18.61 15.83 5.63
CA ASN A 120 17.39 15.11 5.31
C ASN A 120 16.23 15.48 6.24
N VAL A 121 15.01 15.38 5.70
CA VAL A 121 13.77 15.78 6.36
C VAL A 121 12.78 14.63 6.36
N LEU A 122 12.25 14.30 7.54
CA LEU A 122 11.14 13.37 7.70
C LEU A 122 9.85 14.14 7.97
N ARG A 123 8.72 13.58 7.52
CA ARG A 123 7.37 14.05 7.83
C ARG A 123 6.92 13.44 9.14
N LEU A 124 6.56 14.27 10.11
CA LEU A 124 5.93 13.88 11.36
C LEU A 124 4.41 13.91 11.17
N ARG A 125 3.81 12.73 11.08
CA ARG A 125 2.37 12.55 10.92
C ARG A 125 1.64 12.78 12.25
N ALA A 126 0.35 13.07 12.18
CA ALA A 126 -0.51 13.25 13.36
C ALA A 126 -0.47 12.05 14.32
N ASN A 127 -0.29 10.83 13.80
CA ASN A 127 -0.14 9.60 14.59
C ASN A 127 1.27 9.37 15.17
N GLY A 128 2.17 10.36 15.06
CA GLY A 128 3.54 10.29 15.56
C GLY A 128 4.55 9.53 14.67
N LEU A 129 4.11 8.93 13.55
CA LEU A 129 5.01 8.25 12.63
C LEU A 129 5.89 9.22 11.84
N LEU A 130 7.15 8.84 11.65
CA LEU A 130 8.12 9.56 10.83
C LEU A 130 8.26 8.88 9.45
N GLU A 131 8.04 9.64 8.38
CA GLU A 131 8.14 9.14 7.01
C GLU A 131 9.09 9.98 6.15
N GLN A 132 9.83 9.33 5.24
CA GLN A 132 10.72 10.05 4.33
C GLN A 132 9.95 11.06 3.46
N SER A 133 10.28 12.35 3.59
CA SER A 133 9.70 13.41 2.76
C SER A 133 9.96 13.14 1.27
N PRO A 134 8.92 13.13 0.40
CA PRO A 134 9.09 12.91 -1.03
C PRO A 134 10.04 13.92 -1.70
N MET A 135 10.02 15.17 -1.22
CA MET A 135 10.88 16.26 -1.74
C MET A 135 12.37 15.98 -1.49
N PHE A 136 12.69 15.38 -0.35
CA PHE A 136 14.08 15.14 0.09
C PHE A 136 14.59 13.73 -0.17
N ARG A 137 13.72 12.79 -0.54
CA ARG A 137 14.08 11.39 -0.75
C ARG A 137 15.27 11.20 -1.70
N ARG A 138 15.31 11.94 -2.81
CA ARG A 138 16.43 11.86 -3.76
C ARG A 138 17.54 12.88 -3.48
N PRO A 139 17.24 14.16 -3.19
CA PRO A 139 18.29 15.12 -2.84
C PRO A 139 19.17 14.65 -1.68
N MET A 140 18.58 13.96 -0.70
CA MET A 140 19.25 13.54 0.54
C MET A 140 19.51 12.03 0.58
N GLU A 141 19.48 11.34 -0.56
CA GLU A 141 19.71 9.88 -0.66
C GLU A 141 21.13 9.47 -0.23
N ARG A 142 22.10 10.38 -0.37
CA ARG A 142 23.50 10.13 -0.04
C ARG A 142 24.18 11.42 0.43
N SER A 143 25.12 11.28 1.36
CA SER A 143 25.96 12.40 1.78
C SER A 143 26.89 12.88 0.66
N ARG A 144 27.05 14.20 0.53
CA ARG A 144 28.07 14.82 -0.35
C ARG A 144 28.77 15.95 0.39
N ARG A 145 30.08 15.85 0.54
CA ARG A 145 30.90 16.92 1.12
C ARG A 145 31.43 17.86 0.05
N ALA A 146 31.43 19.16 0.33
CA ALA A 146 31.92 20.21 -0.54
C ALA A 146 31.42 20.10 -1.99
N THR A 147 30.13 19.84 -2.18
CA THR A 147 29.46 19.80 -3.49
C THR A 147 28.99 21.20 -3.91
N HIS A 148 28.30 21.31 -5.05
CA HIS A 148 27.71 22.56 -5.55
C HIS A 148 26.47 22.25 -6.40
N VAL A 149 25.49 23.14 -6.45
CA VAL A 149 24.23 22.93 -7.19
C VAL A 149 24.45 22.64 -8.69
N THR A 150 25.47 23.24 -9.30
CA THR A 150 25.82 22.99 -10.72
C THR A 150 26.53 21.65 -10.95
N ARG A 151 27.09 21.04 -9.90
CA ARG A 151 27.66 19.68 -9.93
C ARG A 151 26.60 18.62 -9.64
N ASP A 152 25.56 18.98 -8.89
CA ASP A 152 24.43 18.10 -8.56
C ASP A 152 23.10 18.86 -8.61
N TRP A 153 22.52 18.95 -9.81
CA TRP A 153 21.29 19.70 -10.08
C TRP A 153 20.06 19.23 -9.29
N ILE A 154 20.14 18.06 -8.64
CA ILE A 154 19.07 17.57 -7.77
C ILE A 154 18.81 18.51 -6.57
N LEU A 155 19.83 19.31 -6.20
CA LEU A 155 19.75 20.29 -5.12
C LEU A 155 18.82 21.46 -5.43
N LEU A 156 18.38 21.65 -6.69
CA LEU A 156 17.31 22.60 -7.02
C LEU A 156 16.00 22.27 -6.29
N GLY A 157 15.78 21.00 -5.92
CA GLY A 157 14.62 20.60 -5.12
C GLY A 157 14.71 20.95 -3.63
N ASP A 158 15.89 21.34 -3.14
CA ASP A 158 16.12 21.72 -1.75
C ASP A 158 15.96 23.23 -1.56
N ARG A 159 14.72 23.65 -1.30
CA ARG A 159 14.30 25.06 -1.38
C ARG A 159 13.75 25.65 -0.07
N ILE A 160 13.87 24.93 1.05
CA ILE A 160 13.38 25.38 2.36
C ILE A 160 14.55 25.90 3.21
N ALA A 161 14.31 26.84 4.12
CA ALA A 161 15.38 27.36 4.98
C ALA A 161 15.66 26.47 6.19
N CYS A 162 14.67 25.73 6.67
CA CYS A 162 14.70 25.14 8.01
C CYS A 162 15.59 23.90 8.18
N ASN A 163 15.97 23.23 7.09
CA ASN A 163 16.89 22.09 7.12
C ASN A 163 18.37 22.48 6.92
N LYS A 164 18.74 23.75 7.15
CA LYS A 164 20.06 24.30 6.81
C LYS A 164 20.76 24.98 7.98
N VAL A 165 22.09 24.89 7.97
CA VAL A 165 22.97 25.69 8.84
C VAL A 165 23.93 26.48 7.96
N PHE A 166 23.88 27.81 8.05
CA PHE A 166 24.69 28.73 7.26
C PHE A 166 25.87 29.25 8.07
N ARG A 167 27.03 29.44 7.43
CA ARG A 167 28.10 30.28 7.98
C ARG A 167 27.62 31.73 8.02
N ARG A 168 27.78 32.37 9.18
CA ARG A 168 27.33 33.75 9.38
C ARG A 168 28.05 34.72 8.43
N SER A 169 29.35 34.55 8.23
CA SER A 169 30.13 35.37 7.30
C SER A 169 29.61 35.30 5.86
N PHE A 170 29.15 34.13 5.41
CA PHE A 170 28.55 33.95 4.09
C PHE A 170 27.18 34.63 4.01
N TRP A 171 26.37 34.49 5.08
CA TRP A 171 25.07 35.13 5.17
C TRP A 171 25.16 36.65 5.06
N ASP A 172 26.08 37.26 5.82
CA ASP A 172 26.28 38.70 5.85
C ASP A 172 26.93 39.22 4.57
N GLN A 173 27.91 38.49 4.00
CA GLN A 173 28.58 38.86 2.75
C GLN A 173 27.60 39.08 1.58
N HIS A 174 26.57 38.24 1.50
CA HIS A 174 25.56 38.32 0.44
C HIS A 174 24.29 39.07 0.86
N ALA A 175 24.28 39.64 2.07
CA ALA A 175 23.16 40.39 2.62
C ALA A 175 21.81 39.66 2.46
N PHE A 176 21.78 38.36 2.79
CA PHE A 176 20.55 37.58 2.68
C PHE A 176 19.48 38.12 3.63
N ALA A 177 18.29 38.32 3.07
CA ALA A 177 17.10 38.72 3.81
C ALA A 177 15.88 38.08 3.14
N PHE A 178 14.97 37.55 3.95
CA PHE A 178 13.72 36.99 3.47
C PHE A 178 12.77 38.13 3.03
N PRO A 179 12.13 38.02 1.85
CA PRO A 179 11.15 39.02 1.43
C PRO A 179 9.96 39.05 2.40
N THR A 180 9.46 40.25 2.71
CA THR A 180 8.34 40.47 3.63
C THR A 180 7.01 40.55 2.89
N GLY A 181 5.90 40.13 3.54
CA GLY A 181 4.54 40.21 2.99
C GLY A 181 4.19 39.21 1.87
N VAL A 182 5.09 38.29 1.53
CA VAL A 182 4.89 37.25 0.50
C VAL A 182 4.92 35.86 1.12
N LEU A 183 4.20 34.92 0.50
CA LEU A 183 4.31 33.48 0.80
C LEU A 183 5.47 32.86 0.01
N TYR A 184 6.08 31.79 0.55
CA TYR A 184 7.20 31.05 -0.07
C TYR A 184 8.51 31.84 -0.20
N GLU A 185 8.78 32.66 0.81
CA GLU A 185 9.96 33.52 0.92
C GLU A 185 11.28 32.74 0.92
N ASP A 186 11.27 31.47 1.35
CA ASP A 186 12.46 30.60 1.38
C ASP A 186 13.11 30.47 0.00
N ILE A 187 12.31 30.32 -1.05
CA ILE A 187 12.78 30.05 -2.41
C ILE A 187 13.67 31.21 -2.89
N ALA A 188 13.29 32.44 -2.55
CA ALA A 188 14.00 33.66 -2.94
C ALA A 188 15.34 33.84 -2.23
N VAL A 189 15.63 33.08 -1.17
CA VAL A 189 16.90 33.13 -0.43
C VAL A 189 17.72 31.87 -0.68
N VAL A 190 17.12 30.70 -0.52
CA VAL A 190 17.81 29.40 -0.50
C VAL A 190 18.38 29.03 -1.87
N LEU A 191 17.63 29.24 -2.95
CA LEU A 191 18.14 28.93 -4.29
C LEU A 191 19.28 29.88 -4.69
N PRO A 192 19.17 31.21 -4.54
CA PRO A 192 20.32 32.09 -4.72
C PRO A 192 21.51 31.70 -3.83
N ALA A 193 21.30 31.31 -2.57
CA ALA A 193 22.37 30.85 -1.68
C ALA A 193 23.09 29.61 -2.24
N HIS A 194 22.37 28.63 -2.80
CA HIS A 194 22.97 27.48 -3.46
C HIS A 194 23.89 27.85 -4.64
N PHE A 195 23.56 28.92 -5.39
CA PHE A 195 24.37 29.40 -6.52
C PHE A 195 25.50 30.35 -6.13
N LEU A 196 25.38 31.06 -5.00
CA LEU A 196 26.39 31.99 -4.48
C LEU A 196 27.43 31.30 -3.60
N ALA A 197 27.08 30.17 -2.98
CA ALA A 197 28.00 29.38 -2.17
C ALA A 197 29.16 28.82 -3.01
N ARG A 198 30.38 28.83 -2.45
CA ARG A 198 31.56 28.16 -3.00
C ARG A 198 31.38 26.64 -2.97
N SER A 199 30.85 26.13 -1.86
CA SER A 199 30.45 24.74 -1.71
C SER A 199 29.39 24.55 -0.62
N VAL A 200 28.67 23.43 -0.73
CA VAL A 200 27.60 23.00 0.18
C VAL A 200 27.85 21.57 0.63
N ASP A 201 27.53 21.26 1.88
CA ASP A 201 27.51 19.89 2.38
C ASP A 201 26.07 19.34 2.43
N VAL A 202 25.91 18.09 2.00
CA VAL A 202 24.64 17.36 2.02
C VAL A 202 24.77 16.22 3.01
N VAL A 203 23.87 16.17 3.99
CA VAL A 203 23.80 15.16 5.05
C VAL A 203 22.62 14.23 4.77
N GLU A 204 22.87 12.92 4.63
CA GLU A 204 21.82 11.93 4.34
C GLU A 204 20.92 11.62 5.55
N GLU A 205 21.42 11.81 6.76
CA GLU A 205 20.67 11.53 7.97
C GLU A 205 19.59 12.60 8.24
N PRO A 206 18.46 12.22 8.85
CA PRO A 206 17.43 13.16 9.27
C PRO A 206 17.97 14.22 10.23
N VAL A 207 17.85 15.49 9.85
CA VAL A 207 18.18 16.66 10.68
C VAL A 207 16.95 17.49 11.04
N TYR A 208 15.78 17.13 10.51
CA TYR A 208 14.56 17.91 10.68
C TYR A 208 13.30 17.03 10.56
N HIS A 209 12.34 17.21 11.47
CA HIS A 209 11.03 16.57 11.44
C HIS A 209 9.95 17.62 11.16
N TRP A 210 9.45 17.60 9.93
CA TRP A 210 8.41 18.50 9.45
C TRP A 210 7.02 17.96 9.80
N ARG A 211 6.29 18.64 10.69
CA ARG A 211 4.94 18.30 11.11
C ARG A 211 3.90 18.55 10.01
N ASP A 212 3.02 17.57 9.80
CA ASP A 212 1.82 17.78 9.00
C ASP A 212 0.68 18.28 9.90
N ARG A 213 0.17 19.48 9.63
CA ARG A 213 -0.98 20.09 10.34
C ARG A 213 -2.09 20.53 9.38
N ASP A 214 -3.32 20.55 9.88
CA ASP A 214 -4.47 21.10 9.17
C ASP A 214 -4.37 22.62 9.03
N GLY A 215 -4.78 23.14 7.87
CA GLY A 215 -4.73 24.58 7.57
C GLY A 215 -3.35 25.14 7.22
N SER A 216 -2.29 24.31 7.12
CA SER A 216 -0.99 24.75 6.61
C SER A 216 -1.10 25.44 5.24
N ILE A 217 -0.28 26.46 5.00
CA ILE A 217 -0.15 27.11 3.69
C ILE A 217 0.17 26.07 2.58
N THR A 218 0.78 24.94 2.94
CA THR A 218 1.12 23.85 2.02
C THR A 218 -0.06 22.94 1.62
N THR A 219 -1.16 22.97 2.38
CA THR A 219 -2.37 22.15 2.13
C THR A 219 -3.46 22.93 1.40
N ARG A 220 -3.56 24.26 1.55
CA ARG A 220 -4.50 25.12 0.81
C ARG A 220 -3.92 25.60 -0.53
N ARG A 221 -3.88 24.71 -1.53
CA ARG A 221 -3.21 24.95 -2.83
C ARG A 221 -4.07 25.73 -3.84
N ALA A 222 -5.39 25.62 -3.76
CA ALA A 222 -6.36 26.25 -4.67
C ALA A 222 -6.76 27.67 -4.22
N VAL A 223 -5.78 28.53 -3.90
CA VAL A 223 -6.04 29.92 -3.48
C VAL A 223 -5.30 30.90 -4.39
N ALA A 224 -6.01 31.87 -4.96
CA ALA A 224 -5.49 32.82 -5.95
C ALA A 224 -4.24 33.60 -5.46
N ARG A 225 -4.21 33.99 -4.18
CA ARG A 225 -3.02 34.63 -3.58
C ARG A 225 -1.80 33.71 -3.60
N GLY A 226 -1.98 32.42 -3.31
CA GLY A 226 -0.89 31.45 -3.22
C GLY A 226 -0.15 31.26 -4.54
N ILE A 227 -0.88 31.22 -5.66
CA ILE A 227 -0.25 31.08 -6.98
C ILE A 227 0.50 32.35 -7.40
N ARG A 228 -0.06 33.54 -7.16
CA ARG A 228 0.62 34.80 -7.46
C ARG A 228 1.94 34.90 -6.71
N ASP A 229 1.92 34.67 -5.40
CA ASP A 229 3.11 34.79 -4.56
C ASP A 229 4.15 33.72 -4.94
N ARG A 230 3.71 32.49 -5.28
CA ARG A 230 4.60 31.44 -5.81
C ARG A 230 5.26 31.82 -7.13
N VAL A 231 4.49 32.32 -8.10
CA VAL A 231 5.02 32.75 -9.40
C VAL A 231 6.03 33.88 -9.22
N THR A 232 5.76 34.84 -8.33
CA THR A 232 6.71 35.90 -7.99
C THR A 232 8.01 35.34 -7.44
N ALA A 233 7.94 34.36 -6.51
CA ALA A 233 9.13 33.73 -5.95
C ALA A 233 9.97 33.03 -7.04
N VAL A 234 9.35 32.22 -7.90
CA VAL A 234 10.12 31.50 -8.94
C VAL A 234 10.66 32.44 -10.02
N SER A 235 9.90 33.47 -10.40
CA SER A 235 10.33 34.50 -11.36
C SER A 235 11.52 35.29 -10.84
N THR A 236 11.57 35.56 -9.54
CA THR A 236 12.68 36.29 -8.90
C THR A 236 13.99 35.52 -9.03
N VAL A 237 13.98 34.21 -8.78
CA VAL A 237 15.19 33.38 -8.94
C VAL A 237 15.59 33.24 -10.41
N SER A 238 14.64 33.07 -11.34
CA SER A 238 14.93 32.99 -12.77
C SER A 238 15.58 34.29 -13.27
N ARG A 239 15.06 35.45 -12.83
CA ARG A 239 15.65 36.76 -13.11
C ARG A 239 17.04 36.91 -12.50
N PHE A 240 17.23 36.51 -11.24
CA PHE A 240 18.53 36.53 -10.57
C PHE A 240 19.61 35.78 -11.36
N LEU A 241 19.27 34.61 -11.93
CA LEU A 241 20.18 33.82 -12.76
C LEU A 241 20.45 34.48 -14.12
N ALA A 242 19.42 35.13 -14.70
CA ALA A 242 19.57 35.88 -15.95
C ALA A 242 20.48 37.11 -15.77
N ASP A 243 20.26 37.91 -14.72
CA ASP A 243 21.01 39.14 -14.42
C ASP A 243 22.50 38.85 -14.15
N ARG A 244 22.86 37.61 -13.82
CA ARG A 244 24.23 37.13 -13.57
C ARG A 244 24.85 36.41 -14.76
N ASP A 245 24.19 36.42 -15.91
CA ASP A 245 24.64 35.75 -17.12
C ASP A 245 24.96 34.26 -16.90
N MET A 246 24.04 33.54 -16.22
CA MET A 246 24.16 32.10 -15.97
C MET A 246 23.16 31.28 -16.81
N PRO A 247 23.35 31.18 -18.14
CA PRO A 247 22.33 30.65 -19.05
C PRO A 247 22.02 29.16 -18.82
N GLU A 248 23.01 28.33 -18.47
CA GLU A 248 22.75 26.92 -18.13
C GLU A 248 21.97 26.80 -16.82
N ALA A 249 22.35 27.54 -15.78
CA ALA A 249 21.65 27.52 -14.50
C ALA A 249 20.20 27.98 -14.64
N LYS A 250 19.97 29.09 -15.37
CA LYS A 250 18.63 29.59 -15.68
C LYS A 250 17.81 28.52 -16.39
N ARG A 251 18.34 27.91 -17.45
CA ARG A 251 17.65 26.87 -18.22
C ARG A 251 17.22 25.68 -17.35
N ARG A 252 18.14 25.19 -16.50
CA ARG A 252 17.88 24.07 -15.57
C ARG A 252 16.85 24.44 -14.49
N TYR A 253 16.93 25.67 -13.99
CA TYR A 253 16.02 26.17 -12.99
C TYR A 253 14.60 26.38 -13.55
N ASP A 254 14.47 26.97 -14.74
CA ASP A 254 13.17 27.15 -15.40
C ASP A 254 12.50 25.80 -15.67
N GLU A 255 13.27 24.79 -16.12
CA GLU A 255 12.78 23.42 -16.27
C GLU A 255 12.25 22.85 -14.92
N HIS A 256 12.99 23.08 -13.83
CA HIS A 256 12.57 22.67 -12.49
C HIS A 256 11.30 23.39 -12.03
N ALA A 257 11.20 24.71 -12.22
CA ALA A 257 10.04 25.49 -11.82
C ALA A 257 8.76 25.07 -12.59
N LEU A 258 8.88 24.80 -13.89
CA LEU A 258 7.76 24.35 -14.73
C LEU A 258 7.31 22.90 -14.42
N SER A 259 8.25 22.03 -14.01
CA SER A 259 7.97 20.60 -13.74
C SER A 259 7.73 20.26 -12.27
N GLY A 260 8.03 21.17 -11.36
CA GLY A 260 7.92 21.00 -9.91
C GLY A 260 7.04 22.07 -9.27
N ASP A 261 7.53 23.30 -9.17
CA ASP A 261 6.86 24.40 -8.45
C ASP A 261 5.45 24.70 -8.97
N LEU A 262 5.33 25.01 -10.26
CA LEU A 262 4.05 25.41 -10.86
C LEU A 262 3.18 24.20 -11.19
N TRP A 263 3.80 23.03 -11.41
CA TRP A 263 3.07 21.78 -11.58
C TRP A 263 2.19 21.44 -10.36
N LEU A 264 2.66 21.72 -9.13
CA LEU A 264 1.87 21.49 -7.91
C LEU A 264 0.55 22.26 -7.88
N PHE A 265 0.52 23.48 -8.41
CA PHE A 265 -0.70 24.30 -8.51
C PHE A 265 -1.55 23.91 -9.73
N MET A 266 -0.91 23.48 -10.81
CA MET A 266 -1.59 22.94 -11.99
C MET A 266 -2.44 21.72 -11.64
N GLU A 267 -1.95 20.83 -10.79
CA GLU A 267 -2.71 19.65 -10.33
C GLU A 267 -3.87 20.04 -9.38
N ALA A 268 -3.86 21.23 -8.79
CA ALA A 268 -4.93 21.74 -7.94
C ALA A 268 -6.03 22.47 -8.72
N LEU A 269 -5.86 22.67 -10.04
CA LEU A 269 -6.88 23.32 -10.88
C LEU A 269 -8.28 22.68 -10.80
N PRO A 270 -8.45 21.35 -10.75
CA PRO A 270 -9.77 20.74 -10.64
C PRO A 270 -10.53 21.10 -9.34
N GLU A 271 -9.80 21.51 -8.30
CA GLU A 271 -10.36 21.89 -6.99
C GLU A 271 -10.60 23.41 -6.86
N GLY A 272 -10.05 24.21 -7.79
CA GLY A 272 -10.15 25.66 -7.75
C GLY A 272 -11.40 26.21 -8.44
N ASP A 273 -11.82 27.40 -8.01
CA ASP A 273 -12.87 28.19 -8.64
C ASP A 273 -12.37 28.98 -9.86
N GLU A 274 -13.27 29.69 -10.53
CA GLU A 274 -12.96 30.49 -11.72
C GLU A 274 -11.89 31.56 -11.41
N ASP A 275 -11.94 32.19 -10.24
CA ASP A 275 -10.96 33.18 -9.79
C ASP A 275 -9.56 32.57 -9.65
N PHE A 276 -9.45 31.37 -9.09
CA PHE A 276 -8.18 30.63 -9.02
C PHE A 276 -7.68 30.23 -10.41
N HIS A 277 -8.57 29.77 -11.30
CA HIS A 277 -8.19 29.40 -12.68
C HIS A 277 -7.61 30.60 -13.43
N GLU A 278 -8.28 31.75 -13.39
CA GLU A 278 -7.81 32.98 -14.04
C GLU A 278 -6.49 33.49 -13.44
N ALA A 279 -6.37 33.48 -12.10
CA ALA A 279 -5.12 33.84 -11.43
C ALA A 279 -3.96 32.92 -11.85
N PHE A 280 -4.19 31.61 -11.88
CA PHE A 280 -3.19 30.64 -12.31
C PHE A 280 -2.77 30.86 -13.76
N LEU A 281 -3.73 30.92 -14.70
CA LEU A 281 -3.44 31.11 -16.11
C LEU A 281 -2.71 32.43 -16.38
N THR A 282 -3.07 33.51 -15.67
CA THR A 282 -2.43 34.81 -15.83
C THR A 282 -0.98 34.78 -15.35
N HIS A 283 -0.73 34.31 -14.12
CA HIS A 283 0.61 34.35 -13.54
C HIS A 283 1.52 33.27 -14.12
N ALA A 284 1.03 32.05 -14.35
CA ALA A 284 1.82 30.97 -14.93
C ALA A 284 2.26 31.31 -16.37
N ASN A 285 1.40 31.95 -17.19
CA ASN A 285 1.79 32.41 -18.52
C ASN A 285 2.84 33.52 -18.47
N ALA A 286 2.67 34.49 -17.57
CA ALA A 286 3.66 35.56 -17.40
C ALA A 286 5.06 35.01 -17.09
N PHE A 287 5.17 33.95 -16.29
CA PHE A 287 6.44 33.26 -16.08
C PHE A 287 6.91 32.50 -17.33
N ALA A 288 6.02 31.70 -17.95
CA ALA A 288 6.35 30.90 -19.13
C ALA A 288 6.85 31.74 -20.31
N ASP A 289 6.38 32.98 -20.47
CA ASP A 289 6.84 33.91 -21.51
C ASP A 289 8.28 34.40 -21.29
N THR A 290 8.83 34.27 -20.08
CA THR A 290 10.25 34.56 -19.77
C THR A 290 11.18 33.36 -19.96
N VAL A 291 10.61 32.18 -20.27
CA VAL A 291 11.34 30.93 -20.41
C VAL A 291 11.70 30.70 -21.88
N GLY A 292 12.92 30.23 -22.14
CA GLY A 292 13.37 29.90 -23.50
C GLY A 292 12.52 28.79 -24.14
N PRO A 293 12.19 28.87 -25.44
CA PRO A 293 11.35 27.88 -26.12
C PRO A 293 11.93 26.46 -26.05
N GLU A 294 13.25 26.32 -26.00
CA GLU A 294 13.95 25.03 -25.86
C GLU A 294 13.66 24.31 -24.54
N VAL A 295 13.37 25.04 -23.46
CA VAL A 295 12.98 24.46 -22.17
C VAL A 295 11.58 23.86 -22.29
N LEU A 296 10.62 24.65 -22.79
CA LEU A 296 9.25 24.21 -23.01
C LEU A 296 9.19 23.01 -23.97
N ASP A 297 9.94 23.06 -25.07
CA ASP A 297 10.03 21.97 -26.04
C ASP A 297 10.73 20.71 -25.49
N GLY A 298 11.60 20.88 -24.49
CA GLY A 298 12.34 19.81 -23.82
C GLY A 298 11.56 19.11 -22.71
N LEU A 299 10.44 19.69 -22.25
CA LEU A 299 9.63 19.11 -21.18
C LEU A 299 9.08 17.70 -21.55
N PRO A 300 8.80 16.85 -20.55
CA PRO A 300 8.04 15.62 -20.77
C PRO A 300 6.72 15.87 -21.51
N LEU A 301 6.29 14.93 -22.35
CA LEU A 301 5.08 15.07 -23.20
C LEU A 301 3.85 15.61 -22.45
N HIS A 302 3.51 15.02 -21.30
CA HIS A 302 2.33 15.42 -20.52
C HIS A 302 2.40 16.90 -20.08
N LEU A 303 3.59 17.38 -19.69
CA LEU A 303 3.80 18.79 -19.34
C LEU A 303 3.78 19.70 -20.57
N ARG A 304 4.36 19.27 -21.70
CA ARG A 304 4.32 20.05 -22.96
C ARG A 304 2.89 20.36 -23.39
N VAL A 305 2.03 19.35 -23.33
CA VAL A 305 0.61 19.48 -23.70
C VAL A 305 -0.11 20.41 -22.72
N LYS A 306 0.04 20.20 -21.41
CA LYS A 306 -0.59 21.07 -20.39
C LYS A 306 -0.13 22.52 -20.50
N TRP A 307 1.18 22.77 -20.62
CA TRP A 307 1.72 24.13 -20.80
C TRP A 307 1.25 24.78 -22.09
N GLN A 308 1.08 24.03 -23.18
CA GLN A 308 0.49 24.58 -24.40
C GLN A 308 -0.98 24.99 -24.19
N LEU A 309 -1.78 24.16 -23.51
CA LEU A 309 -3.18 24.50 -23.18
C LEU A 309 -3.27 25.73 -22.26
N ILE A 310 -2.34 25.86 -21.30
CA ILE A 310 -2.23 27.03 -20.42
C ILE A 310 -1.93 28.30 -21.24
N ARG A 311 -0.99 28.23 -22.18
CA ARG A 311 -0.62 29.36 -23.06
C ARG A 311 -1.71 29.78 -24.01
N GLU A 312 -2.51 28.83 -24.48
CA GLU A 312 -3.70 29.10 -25.31
C GLU A 312 -4.95 29.43 -24.48
N ARG A 313 -4.85 29.45 -23.13
CA ARG A 313 -5.97 29.66 -22.20
C ARG A 313 -7.17 28.71 -22.45
N ARG A 314 -6.87 27.45 -22.78
CA ARG A 314 -7.88 26.40 -23.07
C ARG A 314 -8.28 25.65 -21.80
N THR A 315 -8.89 26.35 -20.84
CA THR A 315 -9.19 25.85 -19.48
C THR A 315 -10.04 24.58 -19.48
N ALA A 316 -11.11 24.53 -20.27
CA ALA A 316 -12.00 23.36 -20.32
C ALA A 316 -11.27 22.08 -20.75
N GLU A 317 -10.40 22.16 -21.77
CA GLU A 317 -9.62 21.01 -22.24
C GLU A 317 -8.48 20.66 -21.27
N LEU A 318 -7.91 21.64 -20.57
CA LEU A 318 -6.93 21.41 -19.51
C LEU A 318 -7.55 20.66 -18.33
N LEU A 319 -8.72 21.09 -17.84
CA LEU A 319 -9.46 20.41 -16.77
C LEU A 319 -9.89 19.01 -17.20
N ALA A 320 -10.39 18.85 -18.43
CA ALA A 320 -10.73 17.53 -18.98
C ALA A 320 -9.51 16.61 -19.09
N LEU A 321 -8.34 17.14 -19.46
CA LEU A 321 -7.09 16.39 -19.48
C LEU A 321 -6.64 15.98 -18.06
N LEU A 322 -6.75 16.86 -17.08
CA LEU A 322 -6.41 16.55 -15.69
C LEU A 322 -7.36 15.49 -15.11
N ALA A 323 -8.66 15.56 -15.41
CA ALA A 323 -9.64 14.54 -15.02
C ALA A 323 -9.39 13.19 -15.73
N HIS A 324 -8.98 13.21 -17.00
CA HIS A 324 -8.56 11.99 -17.70
C HIS A 324 -7.29 11.39 -17.07
N GLU A 325 -6.32 12.21 -16.69
CA GLU A 325 -5.07 11.73 -16.08
C GLU A 325 -5.24 11.25 -14.62
N SER A 326 -6.21 11.77 -13.88
CA SER A 326 -6.51 11.26 -12.53
C SER A 326 -7.05 9.83 -12.56
N THR A 327 -7.73 9.44 -13.65
CA THR A 327 -8.30 8.10 -13.84
C THR A 327 -7.41 7.18 -14.69
N ASP A 328 -6.75 7.70 -15.72
CA ASP A 328 -5.92 6.95 -16.68
C ASP A 328 -4.64 7.70 -17.08
N ARG A 329 -3.78 7.94 -16.07
CA ARG A 329 -2.55 8.73 -16.16
C ARG A 329 -1.60 8.35 -17.30
N ASP A 330 -1.14 9.31 -18.10
CA ASP A 330 -0.28 9.15 -19.28
C ASP A 330 -0.84 8.20 -20.38
N THR A 331 -2.16 8.10 -20.52
CA THR A 331 -2.78 7.33 -21.60
C THR A 331 -3.27 8.22 -22.74
N PHE A 332 -2.84 7.92 -23.96
CA PHE A 332 -3.16 8.67 -25.19
C PHE A 332 -3.13 7.77 -26.42
N HIS A 333 -3.71 8.21 -27.53
CA HIS A 333 -3.56 7.54 -28.84
C HIS A 333 -2.29 8.01 -29.56
N VAL A 334 -1.69 7.11 -30.34
CA VAL A 334 -0.56 7.43 -31.23
C VAL A 334 -1.07 7.63 -32.66
N ARG A 335 -0.85 8.81 -33.23
CA ARG A 335 -1.15 9.12 -34.64
C ARG A 335 0.13 9.28 -35.45
N GLY A 336 0.11 8.81 -36.70
CA GLY A 336 1.22 8.94 -37.65
C GLY A 336 2.27 7.83 -37.55
N TRP A 337 2.80 7.38 -38.70
CA TRP A 337 3.74 6.26 -38.79
C TRP A 337 5.21 6.68 -38.67
N LEU A 338 5.66 7.66 -39.47
CA LEU A 338 7.06 8.10 -39.48
C LEU A 338 7.37 9.19 -38.45
N ARG A 339 6.37 10.00 -38.12
CA ARG A 339 6.42 11.12 -37.15
C ARG A 339 5.29 10.95 -36.14
N PRO A 340 5.43 10.00 -35.20
CA PRO A 340 4.36 9.69 -34.26
C PRO A 340 4.08 10.87 -33.34
N ARG A 341 2.79 11.13 -33.10
CA ARG A 341 2.29 12.19 -32.22
C ARG A 341 1.24 11.65 -31.24
N ALA A 342 1.18 12.24 -30.06
CA ALA A 342 0.13 11.98 -29.09
C ALA A 342 -1.18 12.65 -29.50
N ALA A 343 -2.29 11.96 -29.28
CA ALA A 343 -3.63 12.49 -29.41
C ALA A 343 -4.44 12.08 -28.17
N TYR A 344 -4.90 13.07 -27.41
CA TYR A 344 -5.70 12.88 -26.21
C TYR A 344 -7.18 12.97 -26.58
N PRO A 345 -8.04 12.03 -26.14
CA PRO A 345 -9.47 12.08 -26.48
C PRO A 345 -10.17 13.36 -26.02
N CYS A 346 -9.74 13.93 -24.90
CA CYS A 346 -10.28 15.15 -24.29
C CYS A 346 -9.78 16.46 -24.93
N VAL A 347 -8.82 16.41 -25.86
CA VAL A 347 -8.30 17.59 -26.57
C VAL A 347 -8.82 17.58 -28.00
N VAL A 348 -9.80 18.44 -28.26
CA VAL A 348 -10.58 18.49 -29.50
C VAL A 348 -9.88 19.35 -30.55
N ALA A 349 -9.42 20.55 -30.17
CA ALA A 349 -8.75 21.44 -31.11
C ALA A 349 -7.27 21.03 -31.31
N PRO A 350 -6.76 21.07 -32.55
CA PRO A 350 -5.43 20.56 -32.86
C PRO A 350 -4.33 21.35 -32.16
N LEU A 351 -3.37 20.64 -31.57
CA LEU A 351 -2.16 21.23 -30.98
C LEU A 351 -1.00 21.24 -31.99
N PRO A 352 -0.02 22.15 -31.84
CA PRO A 352 1.18 22.17 -32.68
C PRO A 352 1.89 20.82 -32.70
N GLY A 353 2.34 20.39 -33.89
CA GLY A 353 2.92 19.06 -34.08
C GLY A 353 4.23 18.81 -33.32
N LYS A 354 4.92 19.87 -32.85
CA LYS A 354 6.13 19.79 -32.02
C LYS A 354 5.78 19.48 -30.56
N VAL A 355 4.71 20.07 -30.04
CA VAL A 355 4.19 19.84 -28.68
C VAL A 355 3.77 18.39 -28.48
N THR A 356 3.10 17.81 -29.48
CA THR A 356 2.59 16.43 -29.43
C THR A 356 3.59 15.39 -29.96
N ALA A 357 4.79 15.79 -30.39
CA ALA A 357 5.77 14.87 -30.96
C ALA A 357 6.24 13.82 -29.93
N LEU A 358 6.25 12.56 -30.32
CA LEU A 358 6.62 11.44 -29.44
C LEU A 358 8.10 11.07 -29.58
N SER A 359 8.76 10.91 -28.44
CA SER A 359 10.15 10.44 -28.33
C SER A 359 10.24 8.93 -28.14
N ALA A 360 11.46 8.42 -27.95
CA ALA A 360 11.66 7.03 -27.56
C ALA A 360 11.10 6.74 -26.16
N GLN A 361 11.21 7.71 -25.24
CA GLN A 361 10.87 7.57 -23.83
C GLN A 361 9.36 7.58 -23.58
N ASP A 362 8.58 8.24 -24.45
CA ASP A 362 7.11 8.29 -24.35
C ASP A 362 6.43 6.98 -24.77
N LEU A 363 7.18 6.09 -25.42
CA LEU A 363 6.71 4.81 -25.97
C LEU A 363 7.61 3.65 -25.50
N PRO A 364 7.70 3.38 -24.19
CA PRO A 364 8.52 2.31 -23.64
C PRO A 364 7.96 0.93 -24.01
N VAL A 365 8.86 -0.06 -24.16
CA VAL A 365 8.48 -1.46 -24.33
C VAL A 365 8.24 -2.11 -22.98
N HIS A 366 7.04 -2.64 -22.80
CA HIS A 366 6.66 -3.48 -21.69
C HIS A 366 6.70 -4.92 -22.16
N ALA A 367 7.67 -5.70 -21.66
CA ALA A 367 7.82 -7.11 -21.98
C ALA A 367 7.78 -7.91 -20.67
N HIS A 368 6.73 -8.68 -20.51
CA HIS A 368 6.37 -9.38 -19.28
C HIS A 368 6.26 -10.87 -19.54
N LEU A 369 6.88 -11.66 -18.69
CA LEU A 369 6.82 -13.12 -18.68
C LEU A 369 5.81 -13.53 -17.61
N THR A 370 4.76 -14.22 -18.03
CA THR A 370 3.79 -14.87 -17.14
C THR A 370 4.32 -16.21 -16.64
N GLU A 371 5.26 -16.81 -17.38
CA GLU A 371 5.82 -18.12 -17.09
C GLU A 371 7.28 -18.22 -17.54
N ALA A 372 8.12 -18.83 -16.70
CA ALA A 372 9.46 -19.27 -17.04
C ALA A 372 9.78 -20.59 -16.34
N VAL A 373 9.77 -21.70 -17.09
CA VAL A 373 9.91 -23.06 -16.53
C VAL A 373 10.80 -23.92 -17.41
N TRP A 374 11.50 -24.86 -16.80
CA TRP A 374 12.25 -25.88 -17.52
C TRP A 374 11.31 -27.00 -17.95
N ARG A 375 11.31 -27.36 -19.24
CA ARG A 375 10.66 -28.55 -19.80
C ARG A 375 11.62 -29.20 -20.78
N ASP A 376 11.77 -30.52 -20.69
CA ASP A 376 12.64 -31.30 -21.59
C ASP A 376 14.08 -30.74 -21.72
N GLY A 377 14.61 -30.17 -20.64
CA GLY A 377 15.93 -29.56 -20.60
C GLY A 377 16.07 -28.18 -21.26
N GLN A 378 14.97 -27.59 -21.74
CA GLN A 378 14.93 -26.24 -22.32
C GLN A 378 14.13 -25.29 -21.43
N LEU A 379 14.45 -24.00 -21.47
CA LEU A 379 13.73 -22.98 -20.69
C LEU A 379 12.59 -22.41 -21.55
N HIS A 380 11.36 -22.79 -21.22
CA HIS A 380 10.15 -22.31 -21.85
C HIS A 380 9.73 -20.99 -21.21
N LEU A 381 9.51 -19.98 -22.05
CA LEU A 381 9.11 -18.64 -21.66
C LEU A 381 7.79 -18.31 -22.33
N LYS A 382 6.80 -17.89 -21.54
CA LYS A 382 5.50 -17.39 -22.03
C LYS A 382 5.24 -16.02 -21.45
N GLY A 383 4.64 -15.15 -22.24
CA GLY A 383 4.40 -13.78 -21.82
C GLY A 383 3.76 -12.92 -22.91
N TYR A 384 3.87 -11.62 -22.72
CA TYR A 384 3.41 -10.61 -23.65
C TYR A 384 4.39 -9.44 -23.75
N ALA A 385 4.47 -8.82 -24.93
CA ALA A 385 5.27 -7.62 -25.10
C ALA A 385 4.59 -6.60 -26.02
N TYR A 386 4.44 -5.38 -25.52
CA TYR A 386 3.82 -4.27 -26.25
C TYR A 386 4.59 -2.96 -26.03
N VAL A 387 4.29 -1.97 -26.86
CA VAL A 387 4.75 -0.59 -26.68
C VAL A 387 3.63 0.21 -26.06
N ARG A 388 3.88 0.83 -24.90
CA ARG A 388 2.87 1.61 -24.18
C ARG A 388 2.26 2.67 -25.09
N ASN A 389 0.94 2.82 -25.05
CA ASN A 389 0.12 3.77 -25.82
C ASN A 389 0.10 3.56 -27.34
N ALA A 390 0.80 2.55 -27.86
CA ALA A 390 0.66 2.15 -29.25
C ALA A 390 -0.28 0.94 -29.33
N PRO A 391 -1.09 0.81 -30.39
CA PRO A 391 -1.87 -0.40 -30.62
C PRO A 391 -0.97 -1.64 -30.51
N GLY A 392 -1.50 -2.73 -29.94
CA GLY A 392 -0.77 -3.99 -29.77
C GLY A 392 -0.28 -4.54 -31.11
N GLY A 393 0.95 -4.19 -31.48
CA GLY A 393 1.63 -4.73 -32.65
C GLY A 393 2.29 -6.06 -32.32
N PRO A 394 2.46 -6.96 -33.30
CA PRO A 394 3.07 -8.26 -33.05
C PRO A 394 4.51 -8.08 -32.56
N VAL A 395 4.90 -8.91 -31.58
CA VAL A 395 6.32 -9.02 -31.22
C VAL A 395 7.10 -9.48 -32.45
N ALA A 396 8.12 -8.70 -32.82
CA ALA A 396 8.86 -8.90 -34.04
C ALA A 396 9.89 -10.02 -33.88
N THR A 397 10.65 -10.00 -32.77
CA THR A 397 11.66 -11.01 -32.42
C THR A 397 12.11 -10.82 -30.95
N GLY A 398 13.00 -11.69 -30.46
CA GLY A 398 13.68 -11.53 -29.18
C GLY A 398 15.17 -11.82 -29.30
N TRP A 399 15.94 -11.40 -28.30
CA TRP A 399 17.39 -11.59 -28.27
C TRP A 399 17.86 -12.01 -26.88
N LEU A 400 18.85 -12.89 -26.86
CA LEU A 400 19.79 -13.03 -25.76
C LEU A 400 21.03 -12.21 -26.11
N ARG A 401 21.41 -11.27 -25.24
CA ARG A 401 22.57 -10.41 -25.48
C ARG A 401 23.61 -10.52 -24.39
N SER A 402 24.87 -10.66 -24.80
CA SER A 402 26.03 -10.52 -23.94
C SER A 402 27.08 -9.63 -24.62
N GLY A 403 27.21 -8.39 -24.16
CA GLY A 403 28.04 -7.38 -24.83
C GLY A 403 27.64 -7.19 -26.29
N ARG A 404 28.56 -7.46 -27.22
CA ARG A 404 28.33 -7.41 -28.68
C ARG A 404 27.73 -8.70 -29.25
N ARG A 405 27.67 -9.81 -28.49
CA ARG A 405 27.13 -11.09 -28.95
C ARG A 405 25.61 -11.10 -28.84
N LEU A 406 24.97 -11.63 -29.88
CA LEU A 406 23.52 -11.74 -30.00
C LEU A 406 23.14 -13.17 -30.40
N VAL A 407 22.21 -13.78 -29.66
CA VAL A 407 21.56 -15.02 -30.05
C VAL A 407 20.08 -14.71 -30.27
N PRO A 408 19.55 -14.88 -31.51
CA PRO A 408 18.14 -14.62 -31.78
C PRO A 408 17.24 -15.65 -31.09
N LEU A 409 16.13 -15.18 -30.54
CA LEU A 409 15.05 -15.99 -30.01
C LEU A 409 13.91 -16.04 -31.02
N ARG A 410 13.46 -17.24 -31.36
CA ARG A 410 12.26 -17.41 -32.19
C ARG A 410 11.03 -17.31 -31.29
N LEU A 411 10.23 -16.28 -31.48
CA LEU A 411 8.99 -16.06 -30.73
C LEU A 411 7.81 -16.58 -31.56
N ARG A 412 7.07 -17.55 -31.00
CA ARG A 412 5.76 -17.96 -31.52
C ARG A 412 4.74 -16.94 -31.00
N ARG A 413 4.08 -16.25 -31.92
CA ARG A 413 3.05 -15.26 -31.59
C ARG A 413 1.79 -15.96 -31.09
N GLY A 414 1.09 -15.32 -30.16
CA GLY A 414 -0.20 -15.76 -29.64
C GLY A 414 -1.05 -14.57 -29.19
N THR A 415 -2.29 -14.84 -28.79
CA THR A 415 -3.16 -13.86 -28.16
C THR A 415 -3.11 -13.98 -26.64
N THR A 416 -3.38 -12.88 -25.94
CA THR A 416 -3.48 -12.85 -24.48
C THR A 416 -4.17 -11.58 -24.00
N ASP A 417 -5.15 -11.73 -23.12
CA ASP A 417 -5.84 -10.61 -22.50
C ASP A 417 -5.13 -10.15 -21.20
N ASP A 418 -4.16 -10.93 -20.70
CA ASP A 418 -3.35 -10.58 -19.52
C ASP A 418 -2.59 -9.27 -19.74
N ALA A 419 -2.24 -8.96 -20.99
CA ALA A 419 -1.57 -7.72 -21.37
C ALA A 419 -2.44 -6.49 -21.13
N ALA A 420 -3.71 -6.52 -21.58
CA ALA A 420 -4.67 -5.45 -21.33
C ALA A 420 -4.95 -5.31 -19.83
N ALA A 421 -5.26 -6.44 -19.18
CA ALA A 421 -5.57 -6.51 -17.76
C ALA A 421 -4.47 -5.90 -16.88
N GLY A 422 -3.20 -6.21 -17.17
CA GLY A 422 -2.05 -5.72 -16.43
C GLY A 422 -1.49 -4.37 -16.86
N SER A 423 -1.96 -3.77 -17.96
CA SER A 423 -1.39 -2.53 -18.50
C SER A 423 -1.74 -1.27 -17.72
N GLY A 424 -2.88 -1.30 -17.02
CA GLY A 424 -3.49 -0.13 -16.39
C GLY A 424 -3.86 0.97 -17.39
N ARG A 425 -4.13 0.63 -18.66
CA ARG A 425 -4.50 1.58 -19.73
C ARG A 425 -5.93 1.35 -20.16
N SER A 426 -6.75 2.39 -20.22
CA SER A 426 -8.13 2.24 -20.68
C SER A 426 -8.23 2.25 -22.20
N LEU A 427 -7.34 2.93 -22.93
CA LEU A 427 -7.46 3.14 -24.39
C LEU A 427 -6.92 2.01 -25.29
N HIS A 428 -6.16 1.05 -24.76
CA HIS A 428 -5.41 0.07 -25.58
C HIS A 428 -5.56 -1.39 -25.11
N GLY A 429 -5.95 -2.30 -26.02
CA GLY A 429 -6.28 -3.70 -25.71
C GLY A 429 -5.14 -4.72 -25.70
N TYR A 430 -4.03 -4.45 -26.38
CA TYR A 430 -2.81 -5.30 -26.43
C TYR A 430 -3.01 -6.82 -26.63
N GLU A 431 -4.16 -7.28 -27.08
CA GLU A 431 -4.55 -8.69 -27.11
C GLU A 431 -3.68 -9.53 -28.05
N ARG A 432 -3.07 -8.90 -29.06
CA ARG A 432 -2.13 -9.51 -30.02
C ARG A 432 -0.66 -9.48 -29.59
N SER A 433 -0.37 -9.10 -28.35
CA SER A 433 1.00 -8.93 -27.84
C SER A 433 1.61 -10.22 -27.26
N GLY A 434 0.85 -11.31 -27.21
CA GLY A 434 1.27 -12.59 -26.64
C GLY A 434 2.40 -13.27 -27.41
N PHE A 435 3.31 -13.91 -26.67
CA PHE A 435 4.37 -14.72 -27.25
C PHE A 435 4.77 -15.90 -26.38
N GLU A 436 5.32 -16.91 -27.03
CA GLU A 436 6.02 -18.03 -26.42
C GLU A 436 7.39 -18.20 -27.10
N THR A 437 8.41 -18.53 -26.32
CA THR A 437 9.74 -18.84 -26.86
C THR A 437 10.44 -19.86 -25.98
N VAL A 438 11.47 -20.49 -26.54
CA VAL A 438 12.25 -21.53 -25.88
C VAL A 438 13.72 -21.14 -25.96
N VAL A 439 14.40 -21.19 -24.82
CA VAL A 439 15.84 -21.00 -24.73
C VAL A 439 16.50 -22.35 -24.52
N ASP A 440 17.25 -22.79 -25.52
CA ASP A 440 18.15 -23.92 -25.40
C ASP A 440 19.42 -23.48 -24.65
N PRO A 441 19.70 -24.02 -23.44
CA PRO A 441 20.86 -23.61 -22.66
C PRO A 441 22.19 -23.89 -23.39
N ARG A 442 22.24 -24.86 -24.32
CA ARG A 442 23.45 -25.17 -25.11
C ARG A 442 23.86 -24.02 -26.02
N ARG A 443 22.92 -23.16 -26.44
CA ARG A 443 23.19 -22.01 -27.33
C ARG A 443 23.84 -20.82 -26.61
N ILE A 444 23.77 -20.77 -25.28
CA ILE A 444 24.33 -19.67 -24.47
C ILE A 444 25.63 -20.05 -23.77
N VAL A 445 25.99 -21.34 -23.78
CA VAL A 445 27.34 -21.81 -23.42
C VAL A 445 28.28 -21.51 -24.58
N THR A 446 29.22 -20.58 -24.37
CA THR A 446 30.15 -20.15 -25.43
C THR A 446 31.53 -20.77 -25.25
N GLY A 447 32.40 -20.67 -26.26
CA GLY A 447 33.82 -21.03 -26.11
C GLY A 447 34.53 -20.24 -24.99
N ALA A 448 34.05 -19.05 -24.62
CA ALA A 448 34.57 -18.33 -23.45
C ALA A 448 34.11 -18.98 -22.13
N THR A 449 32.88 -19.49 -22.08
CA THR A 449 32.35 -20.29 -20.96
C THR A 449 33.14 -21.59 -20.81
N ALA A 450 33.45 -22.26 -21.93
CA ALA A 450 34.30 -23.45 -21.93
C ALA A 450 35.70 -23.17 -21.37
N ARG A 451 36.25 -21.97 -21.61
CA ARG A 451 37.50 -21.46 -21.04
C ARG A 451 37.37 -20.88 -19.61
N GLY A 452 36.26 -21.13 -18.91
CA GLY A 452 36.06 -20.72 -17.51
C GLY A 452 35.53 -19.29 -17.30
N THR A 453 35.24 -18.54 -18.37
CA THR A 453 34.70 -17.17 -18.25
C THR A 453 33.18 -17.18 -18.03
N ARG A 454 32.72 -16.55 -16.94
CA ARG A 454 31.28 -16.34 -16.67
C ARG A 454 30.68 -15.41 -17.73
N THR A 455 29.57 -15.83 -18.35
CA THR A 455 28.88 -15.04 -19.39
C THR A 455 27.46 -14.72 -18.96
N LEU A 456 27.11 -13.44 -18.88
CA LEU A 456 25.75 -12.97 -18.54
C LEU A 456 24.98 -12.62 -19.82
N TRP A 457 23.77 -13.15 -19.94
CA TRP A 457 22.87 -12.96 -21.07
C TRP A 457 21.59 -12.24 -20.64
N LYS A 458 21.32 -11.10 -21.27
CA LYS A 458 20.09 -10.31 -21.06
C LYS A 458 19.04 -10.71 -22.08
N LEU A 459 17.82 -10.98 -21.60
CA LEU A 459 16.67 -11.32 -22.44
C LEU A 459 15.93 -10.04 -22.83
N GLU A 460 15.77 -9.80 -24.13
CA GLU A 460 15.04 -8.64 -24.63
C GLU A 460 14.03 -9.02 -25.71
N ALA A 461 12.85 -8.41 -25.63
CA ALA A 461 11.84 -8.45 -26.68
C ALA A 461 12.02 -7.24 -27.60
N VAL A 462 11.76 -7.44 -28.89
CA VAL A 462 11.69 -6.37 -29.90
C VAL A 462 10.29 -6.30 -30.44
N VAL A 463 9.65 -5.14 -30.26
CA VAL A 463 8.29 -4.86 -30.69
C VAL A 463 8.34 -3.76 -31.76
N LEU A 464 7.61 -3.97 -32.86
CA LEU A 464 7.44 -2.95 -33.89
C LEU A 464 6.21 -2.11 -33.55
N ALA A 465 6.41 -0.80 -33.33
CA ALA A 465 5.32 0.14 -33.11
C ALA A 465 5.71 1.53 -33.63
N ALA A 466 4.73 2.27 -34.16
CA ALA A 466 4.97 3.59 -34.77
C ALA A 466 6.13 3.58 -35.77
N GLY A 467 6.13 2.59 -36.67
CA GLY A 467 7.13 2.45 -37.74
C GLY A 467 8.56 2.15 -37.34
N ARG A 468 8.87 1.87 -36.06
CA ARG A 468 10.25 1.61 -35.60
C ARG A 468 10.33 0.40 -34.65
N PRO A 469 11.41 -0.41 -34.74
CA PRO A 469 11.67 -1.46 -33.76
C PRO A 469 12.11 -0.85 -32.44
N ARG A 470 11.45 -1.26 -31.36
CA ARG A 470 11.76 -0.84 -29.99
C ARG A 470 12.10 -2.09 -29.18
N ARG A 471 13.06 -1.96 -28.26
CA ARG A 471 13.53 -3.07 -27.43
C ARG A 471 13.26 -2.82 -25.95
N GLY A 472 12.98 -3.87 -25.21
CA GLY A 472 12.82 -3.82 -23.76
C GLY A 472 13.18 -5.15 -23.11
N PRO A 473 13.68 -5.14 -21.86
CA PRO A 473 14.04 -6.36 -21.16
C PRO A 473 12.79 -7.16 -20.77
N MET A 474 12.87 -8.48 -20.87
CA MET A 474 11.81 -9.39 -20.45
C MET A 474 11.81 -9.51 -18.92
N ARG A 475 10.65 -9.32 -18.30
CA ARG A 475 10.50 -9.27 -16.83
C ARG A 475 9.49 -10.29 -16.33
N LEU A 476 9.82 -11.04 -15.28
CA LEU A 476 8.84 -11.94 -14.66
C LEU A 476 7.77 -11.15 -13.89
N LEU A 477 6.50 -11.46 -14.16
CA LEU A 477 5.35 -10.86 -13.48
C LEU A 477 5.18 -11.41 -12.07
N GLY A 478 4.69 -10.54 -11.18
CA GLY A 478 4.37 -10.94 -9.81
C GLY A 478 5.58 -11.11 -8.90
N ASN A 479 6.81 -10.76 -9.34
CA ASN A 479 8.06 -10.86 -8.57
C ASN A 479 8.34 -12.28 -7.99
N PRO A 480 8.34 -13.34 -8.81
CA PRO A 480 8.55 -14.72 -8.35
C PRO A 480 10.04 -14.99 -8.11
N ALA A 481 10.38 -16.15 -7.54
CA ALA A 481 11.75 -16.63 -7.55
C ALA A 481 12.22 -16.93 -8.98
N ALA A 482 13.53 -16.83 -9.23
CA ALA A 482 14.11 -17.23 -10.50
C ALA A 482 13.84 -18.73 -10.78
N PRO A 483 13.76 -19.13 -12.07
CA PRO A 483 13.76 -20.55 -12.41
C PRO A 483 14.98 -21.26 -11.80
N ALA A 484 14.85 -22.56 -11.52
CA ALA A 484 15.93 -23.34 -10.92
C ALA A 484 17.19 -23.36 -11.82
N VAL A 485 18.35 -23.56 -11.20
CA VAL A 485 19.63 -23.76 -11.90
C VAL A 485 19.56 -25.03 -12.75
N ARG A 486 20.15 -25.01 -13.94
CA ARG A 486 20.19 -26.16 -14.86
C ARG A 486 21.61 -26.48 -15.28
N TYR A 487 22.01 -27.73 -15.13
CA TYR A 487 23.28 -28.25 -15.68
C TYR A 487 23.09 -28.69 -17.14
N VAL A 488 24.04 -28.33 -17.99
CA VAL A 488 24.07 -28.68 -19.42
C VAL A 488 24.97 -29.90 -19.66
N ASP A 489 26.01 -30.01 -18.84
CA ASP A 489 26.95 -31.13 -18.76
C ASP A 489 27.46 -31.24 -17.30
N GLU A 490 28.46 -32.10 -17.04
CA GLU A 490 28.98 -32.29 -15.68
C GLU A 490 29.57 -31.03 -15.03
N ARG A 491 30.06 -30.07 -15.81
CA ARG A 491 30.81 -28.89 -15.35
C ARG A 491 30.13 -27.58 -15.71
N THR A 492 29.17 -27.55 -16.62
CA THR A 492 28.57 -26.30 -17.10
C THR A 492 27.14 -26.17 -16.61
N ARG A 493 26.84 -25.03 -15.97
CA ARG A 493 25.48 -24.68 -15.53
C ARG A 493 25.02 -23.35 -16.12
N VAL A 494 23.71 -23.24 -16.26
CA VAL A 494 22.98 -22.01 -16.53
C VAL A 494 22.23 -21.63 -15.26
N VAL A 495 22.53 -20.44 -14.75
CA VAL A 495 21.93 -19.84 -13.56
C VAL A 495 20.97 -18.73 -13.99
N PRO A 496 19.66 -18.93 -13.87
CA PRO A 496 18.68 -17.85 -14.02
C PRO A 496 18.80 -16.85 -12.86
N LEU A 497 18.86 -15.57 -13.19
CA LEU A 497 19.03 -14.47 -12.24
C LEU A 497 17.92 -13.43 -12.42
N LEU A 498 17.56 -12.76 -11.33
CA LEU A 498 16.62 -11.64 -11.36
C LEU A 498 17.30 -10.35 -10.88
N SER A 499 17.49 -9.41 -11.81
CA SER A 499 17.87 -8.02 -11.48
C SER A 499 16.60 -7.19 -11.36
N GLY A 500 16.12 -7.02 -10.12
CA GLY A 500 14.74 -6.61 -9.88
C GLY A 500 13.81 -7.72 -10.35
N ASN A 501 13.03 -7.47 -11.40
CA ASN A 501 12.21 -8.49 -12.06
C ASN A 501 12.70 -8.88 -13.46
N LYS A 502 13.84 -8.35 -13.91
CA LYS A 502 14.41 -8.67 -15.24
C LYS A 502 15.06 -10.05 -15.20
N LEU A 503 14.65 -10.94 -16.10
CA LEU A 503 15.23 -12.27 -16.21
C LEU A 503 16.53 -12.20 -17.01
N GLU A 504 17.62 -12.67 -16.40
CA GLU A 504 18.93 -12.81 -17.01
C GLU A 504 19.43 -14.25 -16.84
N LEU A 505 20.30 -14.71 -17.74
CA LEU A 505 20.88 -16.06 -17.69
C LEU A 505 22.39 -15.96 -17.60
N ARG A 506 22.99 -16.53 -16.54
CA ARG A 506 24.44 -16.63 -16.40
C ARG A 506 24.88 -18.04 -16.76
N ALA A 507 25.72 -18.17 -17.78
CA ALA A 507 26.39 -19.43 -18.11
C ALA A 507 27.79 -19.44 -17.48
N GLU A 508 28.09 -20.49 -16.71
CA GLU A 508 29.38 -20.63 -16.03
C GLU A 508 29.79 -22.10 -15.86
N ARG A 509 31.11 -22.29 -15.67
CA ARG A 509 31.71 -23.59 -15.39
C ARG A 509 31.95 -23.72 -13.88
N VAL A 510 31.58 -24.86 -13.32
CA VAL A 510 31.86 -25.26 -11.93
C VAL A 510 33.10 -26.14 -11.88
N GLU A 511 33.94 -25.90 -10.88
CA GLU A 511 35.22 -26.60 -10.70
C GLU A 511 35.22 -27.51 -9.47
N ALA A 512 34.32 -27.24 -8.51
CA ALA A 512 34.10 -28.04 -7.31
C ALA A 512 32.61 -28.33 -7.14
N VAL A 513 32.26 -29.59 -6.92
CA VAL A 513 30.88 -30.04 -6.72
C VAL A 513 30.78 -30.84 -5.42
N LEU A 514 29.73 -30.59 -4.65
CA LEU A 514 29.41 -31.32 -3.44
C LEU A 514 29.18 -32.80 -3.78
N ALA A 515 30.02 -33.68 -3.26
CA ALA A 515 29.89 -35.12 -3.40
C ALA A 515 28.98 -35.70 -2.31
N GLY A 516 29.01 -35.11 -1.11
CA GLY A 516 28.14 -35.47 0.00
C GLY A 516 28.43 -34.64 1.24
N HIS A 517 27.52 -34.70 2.21
CA HIS A 517 27.76 -34.18 3.54
C HIS A 517 26.99 -34.98 4.59
N GLY A 518 27.53 -35.01 5.80
CA GLY A 518 26.90 -35.69 6.93
C GLY A 518 27.51 -35.24 8.25
N PRO A 519 26.99 -35.74 9.38
CA PRO A 519 27.64 -35.53 10.66
C PRO A 519 29.04 -36.19 10.67
N THR A 520 29.96 -35.63 11.45
CA THR A 520 31.20 -36.34 11.82
C THR A 520 30.87 -37.58 12.66
N ASP A 521 31.78 -38.54 12.77
CA ASP A 521 31.58 -39.76 13.56
C ASP A 521 31.31 -39.44 15.04
N ALA A 522 31.89 -38.35 15.56
CA ALA A 522 31.65 -37.83 16.90
C ALA A 522 30.34 -37.01 17.04
N GLY A 523 29.70 -36.64 15.91
CA GLY A 523 28.45 -35.88 15.87
C GLY A 523 28.57 -34.39 16.23
N ASP A 524 29.79 -33.88 16.39
CA ASP A 524 30.12 -32.52 16.80
C ASP A 524 30.49 -31.57 15.64
N GLY A 525 30.47 -32.09 14.41
CA GLY A 525 30.84 -31.37 13.19
C GLY A 525 30.07 -31.83 11.95
N ILE A 526 30.33 -31.13 10.85
CA ILE A 526 29.81 -31.42 9.52
C ILE A 526 30.97 -31.91 8.65
N ARG A 527 30.91 -33.16 8.21
CA ARG A 527 31.79 -33.70 7.17
C ARG A 527 31.28 -33.24 5.81
N ILE A 528 32.10 -32.52 5.04
CA ILE A 528 31.77 -32.03 3.69
C ILE A 528 32.75 -32.66 2.70
N ALA A 529 32.23 -33.53 1.82
CA ALA A 529 32.98 -34.15 0.74
C ALA A 529 32.76 -33.38 -0.57
N VAL A 530 33.85 -32.96 -1.22
CA VAL A 530 33.82 -32.15 -2.43
C VAL A 530 34.63 -32.85 -3.53
N ARG A 531 33.97 -33.14 -4.65
CA ARG A 531 34.60 -33.69 -5.85
C ARG A 531 35.14 -32.57 -6.73
N LEU A 532 36.43 -32.63 -7.04
CA LEU A 532 37.12 -31.71 -7.93
C LEU A 532 36.90 -32.11 -9.38
N LEU A 533 36.39 -31.16 -10.16
CA LEU A 533 36.21 -31.32 -11.60
C LEU A 533 37.37 -30.67 -12.38
N GLY A 534 38.12 -29.72 -11.81
CA GLY A 534 39.31 -29.15 -12.43
C GLY A 534 39.88 -28.01 -11.59
N GLY A 535 40.95 -27.38 -12.07
CA GLY A 535 41.64 -26.31 -11.35
C GLY A 535 42.87 -26.79 -10.59
N GLU A 536 43.51 -25.87 -9.85
CA GLU A 536 44.64 -26.17 -8.96
C GLU A 536 44.20 -27.01 -7.76
N THR A 537 45.12 -27.75 -7.16
CA THR A 537 44.84 -28.54 -5.96
C THR A 537 44.54 -27.59 -4.79
N PRO A 538 43.34 -27.67 -4.19
CA PRO A 538 42.98 -26.81 -3.07
C PRO A 538 43.77 -27.21 -1.81
N THR A 539 44.06 -26.23 -0.96
CA THR A 539 44.76 -26.38 0.31
C THR A 539 43.83 -26.35 1.52
N ALA A 540 42.65 -25.70 1.42
CA ALA A 540 41.67 -25.61 2.50
C ALA A 540 40.23 -25.47 1.99
N LEU A 541 39.26 -25.81 2.85
CA LEU A 541 37.85 -25.42 2.71
C LEU A 541 37.62 -24.12 3.48
N ARG A 542 37.19 -23.08 2.79
CA ARG A 542 36.84 -21.78 3.34
C ARG A 542 35.32 -21.64 3.43
N ILE A 543 34.83 -21.22 4.59
CA ILE A 543 33.48 -20.67 4.73
C ILE A 543 33.55 -19.16 5.00
N GLN A 544 32.61 -18.41 4.44
CA GLN A 544 32.52 -16.96 4.62
C GLN A 544 31.08 -16.51 4.88
N GLU A 545 30.86 -15.80 5.99
CA GLU A 545 29.55 -15.23 6.33
C GLU A 545 29.29 -13.96 5.49
N TRP A 546 28.09 -13.84 4.92
CA TRP A 546 27.81 -12.81 3.92
C TRP A 546 27.70 -11.38 4.44
N ARG A 547 27.29 -11.15 5.69
CA ARG A 547 27.07 -9.81 6.26
C ARG A 547 28.34 -9.26 6.91
N THR A 548 28.86 -9.99 7.89
CA THR A 548 30.06 -9.70 8.67
C THR A 548 31.34 -9.86 7.88
N LYS A 549 31.29 -10.63 6.77
CA LYS A 549 32.47 -11.05 5.99
C LYS A 549 33.45 -11.91 6.78
N GLU A 550 33.03 -12.46 7.92
CA GLU A 550 33.83 -13.38 8.73
C GLU A 550 34.24 -14.60 7.90
N VAL A 551 35.50 -15.00 8.03
CA VAL A 551 36.10 -16.10 7.28
C VAL A 551 36.63 -17.16 8.25
N ARG A 552 36.44 -18.43 7.90
CA ARG A 552 37.04 -19.59 8.57
C ARG A 552 37.58 -20.56 7.51
N GLU A 553 38.72 -21.17 7.78
CA GLU A 553 39.37 -22.12 6.89
C GLU A 553 39.65 -23.43 7.63
N PHE A 554 39.42 -24.54 6.94
CA PHE A 554 39.53 -25.89 7.49
C PHE A 554 40.42 -26.73 6.59
N PRO A 555 41.29 -27.59 7.17
CA PRO A 555 42.20 -28.42 6.39
C PRO A 555 41.42 -29.44 5.55
N LEU A 556 41.98 -29.78 4.39
CA LEU A 556 41.45 -30.82 3.51
C LEU A 556 42.20 -32.14 3.72
N ALA A 557 41.45 -33.23 3.80
CA ALA A 557 41.96 -34.59 3.74
C ALA A 557 41.58 -35.25 2.41
N ALA A 558 42.41 -36.18 1.93
CA ALA A 558 42.05 -37.05 0.82
C ALA A 558 41.01 -38.08 1.30
N ASP A 559 39.97 -38.33 0.50
CA ASP A 559 38.99 -39.37 0.82
C ASP A 559 39.55 -40.73 0.41
N GLU A 560 39.99 -41.53 1.39
CA GLU A 560 40.72 -42.80 1.22
C GLU A 560 39.95 -43.89 0.44
N GLY A 561 38.66 -43.67 0.15
CA GLY A 561 37.79 -44.54 -0.66
C GLY A 561 37.35 -43.97 -2.02
N SER A 562 37.90 -42.84 -2.48
CA SER A 562 37.44 -42.13 -3.69
C SER A 562 38.37 -42.27 -4.91
N ASP A 563 37.95 -41.74 -6.07
CA ASP A 563 38.68 -41.71 -7.35
C ASP A 563 39.96 -40.83 -7.36
N GLY A 564 40.48 -40.47 -6.18
CA GLY A 564 41.62 -39.56 -5.99
C GLY A 564 41.30 -38.09 -6.29
N ARG A 565 40.03 -37.74 -6.54
CA ARG A 565 39.59 -36.36 -6.84
C ARG A 565 38.60 -35.79 -5.82
N THR A 566 38.24 -36.55 -4.79
CA THR A 566 37.38 -36.07 -3.70
C THR A 566 38.23 -35.67 -2.51
N VAL A 567 38.00 -34.45 -2.03
CA VAL A 567 38.60 -33.91 -0.81
C VAL A 567 37.52 -33.74 0.25
N VAL A 568 37.88 -33.93 1.50
CA VAL A 568 36.96 -33.85 2.64
C VAL A 568 37.45 -32.78 3.61
N ALA A 569 36.53 -31.97 4.13
CA ALA A 569 36.77 -31.10 5.27
C ALA A 569 35.77 -31.40 6.39
N GLU A 570 36.20 -31.22 7.63
CA GLU A 570 35.32 -31.25 8.79
C GLU A 570 35.15 -29.83 9.32
N VAL A 571 33.89 -29.38 9.41
CA VAL A 571 33.51 -28.07 9.92
C VAL A 571 32.85 -28.27 11.28
N PRO A 572 33.53 -27.93 12.39
CA PRO A 572 32.96 -28.12 13.72
C PRO A 572 31.72 -27.25 13.93
N LEU A 573 30.69 -27.78 14.60
CA LEU A 573 29.43 -27.05 14.82
C LEU A 573 29.62 -25.83 15.72
N MET A 574 30.61 -25.83 16.62
CA MET A 574 30.96 -24.66 17.45
C MET A 574 31.45 -23.44 16.65
N THR A 575 31.69 -23.60 15.34
CA THR A 575 31.99 -22.49 14.43
C THR A 575 30.81 -21.51 14.34
N PHE A 576 29.57 -22.00 14.50
CA PHE A 576 28.36 -21.22 14.34
C PHE A 576 27.91 -20.65 15.70
N ARG A 577 28.06 -19.33 15.87
CA ARG A 577 27.84 -18.62 17.15
C ARG A 577 26.43 -18.02 17.30
N GLY A 578 25.44 -18.49 16.54
CA GLY A 578 24.05 -18.09 16.69
C GLY A 578 23.67 -16.77 16.02
N SER A 579 24.30 -16.42 14.90
CA SER A 579 24.22 -15.08 14.29
C SER A 579 23.14 -14.91 13.19
N ASP A 580 22.27 -15.89 12.96
CA ASP A 580 21.32 -15.92 11.82
C ASP A 580 22.01 -15.55 10.48
N GLY A 581 23.11 -16.25 10.18
CA GLY A 581 24.04 -15.95 9.10
C GLY A 581 24.09 -17.01 8.01
N ASP A 582 24.27 -16.57 6.77
CA ASP A 582 24.47 -17.42 5.60
C ASP A 582 25.98 -17.50 5.29
N TRP A 583 26.53 -18.72 5.35
CA TRP A 583 27.95 -18.98 5.13
C TRP A 583 28.17 -19.62 3.76
N GLY A 584 28.77 -18.88 2.83
CA GLY A 584 29.16 -19.43 1.53
C GLY A 584 30.35 -20.37 1.65
N VAL A 585 30.26 -21.55 1.03
CA VAL A 585 31.31 -22.58 1.07
C VAL A 585 32.16 -22.56 -0.20
N GLN A 586 33.49 -22.49 -0.05
CA GLN A 586 34.44 -22.41 -1.14
C GLN A 586 35.71 -23.23 -0.83
N LEU A 587 36.43 -23.67 -1.85
CA LEU A 587 37.78 -24.21 -1.71
C LEU A 587 38.82 -23.11 -2.00
N THR A 588 39.93 -23.11 -1.28
CA THR A 588 41.05 -22.17 -1.44
C THR A 588 42.33 -22.93 -1.78
N GLY A 589 43.29 -22.29 -2.46
CA GLY A 589 44.52 -22.93 -2.95
C GLY A 589 45.35 -22.09 -3.94
N GLY A 590 44.73 -21.05 -4.54
CA GLY A 590 45.37 -20.07 -5.42
C GLY A 590 44.82 -18.64 -5.22
N THR A 591 44.96 -17.74 -6.22
CA THR A 591 44.54 -16.31 -6.12
C THR A 591 43.03 -16.09 -6.01
N ARG A 592 42.19 -17.11 -6.23
CA ARG A 592 40.72 -17.02 -6.21
C ARG A 592 40.07 -18.24 -5.53
N GLY A 593 39.08 -18.00 -4.67
CA GLY A 593 38.26 -19.06 -4.07
C GLY A 593 37.31 -19.72 -5.08
N LEU A 594 37.15 -21.04 -4.97
CA LEU A 594 36.29 -21.89 -5.81
C LEU A 594 34.99 -22.23 -5.09
N PRO A 595 33.83 -21.65 -5.45
CA PRO A 595 32.56 -22.01 -4.83
C PRO A 595 32.24 -23.49 -5.00
N VAL A 596 31.77 -24.13 -3.91
CA VAL A 596 31.31 -25.52 -3.95
C VAL A 596 29.88 -25.54 -4.47
N ALA A 597 29.66 -26.12 -5.64
CA ALA A 597 28.34 -26.20 -6.24
C ALA A 597 27.53 -27.35 -5.62
N ALA A 598 26.30 -27.08 -5.19
CA ALA A 598 25.33 -28.07 -4.76
C ALA A 598 24.40 -28.40 -5.93
N ARG A 599 24.22 -29.68 -6.26
CA ARG A 599 23.37 -30.08 -7.38
C ARG A 599 21.90 -30.20 -6.95
N PRO A 600 20.94 -30.06 -7.89
CA PRO A 600 19.51 -30.24 -7.59
C PRO A 600 19.17 -31.56 -6.93
N GLU A 601 19.92 -32.60 -7.25
CA GLU A 601 19.73 -33.96 -6.73
C GLU A 601 20.39 -34.17 -5.35
N THR A 602 21.20 -33.22 -4.87
CA THR A 602 21.84 -33.33 -3.56
C THR A 602 20.85 -33.02 -2.46
N ASP A 603 20.77 -33.90 -1.47
CA ASP A 603 19.87 -33.71 -0.33
C ASP A 603 20.30 -32.53 0.55
N ALA A 604 19.32 -31.74 0.97
CA ALA A 604 19.54 -30.77 2.02
C ALA A 604 19.58 -31.49 3.37
N ALA A 605 20.50 -31.09 4.25
CA ALA A 605 20.59 -31.64 5.60
C ALA A 605 20.50 -30.57 6.68
N ARG A 606 20.11 -31.02 7.87
CA ARG A 606 20.03 -30.23 9.09
C ARG A 606 21.02 -30.79 10.09
N TYR A 607 21.79 -29.93 10.71
CA TYR A 607 22.71 -30.28 11.79
C TYR A 607 22.27 -29.53 13.05
N PRO A 608 21.85 -30.23 14.12
CA PRO A 608 21.36 -29.58 15.33
C PRO A 608 22.40 -28.68 16.00
N LEU A 609 21.97 -27.52 16.48
CA LEU A 609 22.74 -26.65 17.37
C LEU A 609 21.98 -26.47 18.71
N PRO A 610 22.68 -26.17 19.82
CA PRO A 610 22.03 -25.83 21.09
C PRO A 610 21.02 -24.68 20.96
N GLY A 611 20.01 -24.65 21.83
CA GLY A 611 19.03 -23.57 21.87
C GLY A 611 17.98 -23.57 20.75
N GLY A 612 17.69 -24.74 20.16
CA GLY A 612 16.65 -24.86 19.12
C GLY A 612 17.06 -24.29 17.75
N ARG A 613 18.37 -24.25 17.49
CA ARG A 613 18.97 -23.81 16.22
C ARG A 613 19.43 -25.01 15.39
N GLU A 614 19.71 -24.76 14.13
CA GLU A 614 20.28 -25.73 13.20
C GLU A 614 21.27 -25.02 12.26
N VAL A 615 22.27 -25.75 11.80
CA VAL A 615 22.96 -25.43 10.54
C VAL A 615 22.21 -26.15 9.43
N TYR A 616 21.66 -25.39 8.49
CA TYR A 616 21.01 -25.94 7.32
C TYR A 616 21.94 -25.88 6.12
N ALA A 617 22.33 -27.03 5.59
CA ALA A 617 23.15 -27.15 4.39
C ALA A 617 22.26 -27.30 3.16
N ALA A 618 22.27 -26.29 2.28
CA ALA A 618 21.47 -26.31 1.05
C ALA A 618 22.05 -25.40 -0.05
N ALA A 619 21.48 -25.53 -1.25
CA ALA A 619 21.81 -24.68 -2.39
C ALA A 619 21.18 -23.28 -2.27
N ASN A 620 21.97 -22.25 -2.52
CA ASN A 620 21.51 -20.87 -2.68
C ASN A 620 20.86 -20.64 -4.07
N PRO A 621 20.37 -19.42 -4.39
CA PRO A 621 19.77 -19.12 -5.70
C PRO A 621 20.68 -19.37 -6.91
N SER A 622 22.01 -19.33 -6.72
CA SER A 622 22.98 -19.62 -7.77
C SER A 622 23.35 -21.10 -7.89
N GLY A 623 22.84 -21.96 -6.99
CA GLY A 623 23.20 -23.38 -6.95
C GLY A 623 24.52 -23.66 -6.23
N ASP A 624 24.98 -22.74 -5.38
CA ASP A 624 26.18 -22.93 -4.55
C ASP A 624 25.78 -23.37 -3.14
N LEU A 625 26.60 -24.24 -2.53
CA LEU A 625 26.41 -24.70 -1.16
C LEU A 625 26.56 -23.54 -0.18
N VAL A 626 25.56 -23.40 0.69
CA VAL A 626 25.54 -22.49 1.82
C VAL A 626 25.20 -23.26 3.07
N LEU A 627 25.90 -22.92 4.16
CA LEU A 627 25.57 -23.37 5.50
C LEU A 627 24.87 -22.19 6.21
N THR A 628 23.60 -22.34 6.52
CA THR A 628 22.84 -21.29 7.20
C THR A 628 22.69 -21.66 8.67
N ASP A 629 23.31 -20.88 9.55
CA ASP A 629 23.02 -20.93 10.99
C ASP A 629 21.69 -20.21 11.22
N ARG A 630 20.66 -20.95 11.64
CA ARG A 630 19.32 -20.39 11.84
C ARG A 630 18.59 -21.08 12.97
N VAL A 631 17.57 -20.40 13.47
CA VAL A 631 16.48 -21.05 14.21
C VAL A 631 15.81 -22.10 13.29
N VAL A 632 15.49 -23.29 13.82
CA VAL A 632 14.91 -24.42 13.06
C VAL A 632 13.71 -23.97 12.20
N ARG A 633 13.56 -24.43 10.96
CA ARG A 633 12.41 -24.05 10.10
C ARG A 633 11.67 -25.24 9.49
N PRO A 634 10.36 -25.12 9.22
CA PRO A 634 9.63 -26.12 8.45
C PRO A 634 10.07 -26.09 6.99
N VAL A 635 10.31 -27.26 6.42
CA VAL A 635 10.76 -27.43 5.03
C VAL A 635 9.85 -28.44 4.34
N VAL A 636 9.21 -28.01 3.26
CA VAL A 636 8.34 -28.80 2.38
C VAL A 636 9.19 -29.67 1.47
N THR A 637 8.96 -30.99 1.56
CA THR A 637 9.62 -32.05 0.79
C THR A 637 8.69 -32.72 -0.21
N GLY A 638 7.36 -32.53 -0.06
CA GLY A 638 6.34 -33.04 -0.97
C GLY A 638 5.20 -32.04 -1.18
N MET A 639 4.67 -32.00 -2.39
CA MET A 639 3.45 -31.23 -2.71
C MET A 639 2.67 -31.91 -3.83
N SER A 640 1.38 -32.09 -3.61
CA SER A 640 0.45 -32.70 -4.58
C SER A 640 -0.90 -32.00 -4.55
N TRP A 641 -1.62 -32.12 -5.66
CA TRP A 641 -3.03 -31.80 -5.71
C TRP A 641 -3.79 -33.13 -5.72
N ASP A 642 -4.68 -33.29 -4.76
CA ASP A 642 -5.60 -34.40 -4.59
C ASP A 642 -7.01 -33.92 -4.99
N ASP A 643 -7.81 -34.81 -5.56
CA ASP A 643 -9.14 -34.46 -6.08
C ASP A 643 -10.20 -34.34 -4.96
N ASP A 644 -10.01 -35.05 -3.84
CA ASP A 644 -10.93 -35.10 -2.71
C ASP A 644 -10.51 -34.12 -1.59
N THR A 645 -9.21 -33.95 -1.35
CA THR A 645 -8.66 -33.18 -0.20
C THR A 645 -7.98 -31.85 -0.57
N GLY A 646 -7.87 -31.54 -1.86
CA GLY A 646 -7.29 -30.28 -2.35
C GLY A 646 -5.77 -30.28 -2.45
N LEU A 647 -5.10 -29.28 -1.89
CA LEU A 647 -3.64 -29.15 -1.86
C LEU A 647 -3.07 -29.87 -0.64
N VAL A 648 -2.21 -30.86 -0.86
CA VAL A 648 -1.48 -31.57 0.20
C VAL A 648 -0.04 -31.09 0.24
N LEU A 649 0.42 -30.68 1.43
CA LEU A 649 1.79 -30.28 1.72
C LEU A 649 2.42 -31.24 2.72
N GLU A 650 3.59 -31.77 2.38
CA GLU A 650 4.36 -32.69 3.23
C GLU A 650 5.76 -32.13 3.44
N GLY A 651 6.31 -32.32 4.63
CA GLY A 651 7.61 -31.76 4.96
C GLY A 651 8.23 -32.29 6.24
N THR A 652 9.37 -31.71 6.57
CA THR A 652 10.10 -31.98 7.82
C THR A 652 10.09 -30.76 8.72
N PHE A 653 9.88 -31.02 10.01
CA PHE A 653 9.98 -30.07 11.09
C PHE A 653 10.27 -30.82 12.40
N PRO A 654 11.46 -30.69 13.01
CA PRO A 654 11.86 -31.44 14.21
C PRO A 654 10.83 -31.38 15.35
N ALA A 655 10.57 -32.53 15.98
CA ALA A 655 9.49 -32.74 16.95
C ALA A 655 9.62 -31.92 18.26
N ALA A 656 10.83 -31.48 18.61
CA ALA A 656 11.09 -30.86 19.92
C ALA A 656 10.62 -29.40 20.03
N ARG A 657 10.07 -28.78 18.97
CA ARG A 657 9.75 -27.34 19.00
C ARG A 657 8.36 -27.03 19.52
N TYR A 658 7.36 -27.80 19.13
CA TYR A 658 5.98 -27.64 19.56
C TYR A 658 5.31 -29.02 19.64
N HIS A 659 4.47 -29.22 20.65
CA HIS A 659 3.68 -30.46 20.81
C HIS A 659 2.42 -30.46 19.93
N THR A 660 1.91 -29.28 19.57
CA THR A 660 0.75 -29.07 18.69
C THR A 660 1.04 -27.92 17.73
N ASP A 661 0.95 -28.22 16.43
CA ASP A 661 1.20 -27.28 15.33
C ASP A 661 -0.04 -27.12 14.46
N GLU A 662 -0.23 -25.93 13.90
CA GLU A 662 -1.21 -25.67 12.84
C GLU A 662 -0.53 -25.00 11.64
N LEU A 663 -1.10 -25.20 10.45
CA LEU A 663 -0.68 -24.51 9.23
C LEU A 663 -1.60 -23.31 9.02
N VAL A 664 -1.00 -22.13 8.91
CA VAL A 664 -1.73 -20.88 8.71
C VAL A 664 -1.43 -20.32 7.33
N LEU A 665 -2.47 -20.09 6.53
CA LEU A 665 -2.40 -19.28 5.32
C LEU A 665 -2.69 -17.83 5.68
N ARG A 666 -1.72 -16.95 5.49
CA ARG A 666 -1.89 -15.50 5.73
C ARG A 666 -1.86 -14.69 4.44
N HIS A 667 -2.88 -13.88 4.20
CA HIS A 667 -2.98 -13.04 3.02
C HIS A 667 -2.00 -11.85 3.07
N SER A 668 -1.27 -11.61 1.99
CA SER A 668 -0.18 -10.63 1.96
C SER A 668 -0.64 -9.17 2.01
N GLY A 669 -1.87 -8.89 1.57
CA GLY A 669 -2.47 -7.55 1.61
C GLY A 669 -3.31 -7.38 2.86
N HIS A 670 -4.46 -8.07 2.89
CA HIS A 670 -5.45 -7.98 3.96
C HIS A 670 -5.00 -8.51 5.33
N GLN A 671 -3.85 -9.21 5.43
CA GLN A 671 -3.36 -9.83 6.68
C GLN A 671 -4.32 -10.83 7.34
N GLU A 672 -5.28 -11.32 6.56
CA GLU A 672 -6.25 -12.31 6.98
C GLU A 672 -5.61 -13.69 7.09
N GLU A 673 -6.05 -14.49 8.05
CA GLU A 673 -5.51 -15.81 8.36
C GLU A 673 -6.57 -16.90 8.28
N HIS A 674 -6.18 -18.05 7.74
CA HIS A 674 -6.93 -19.31 7.80
C HIS A 674 -6.04 -20.42 8.33
N SER A 675 -6.52 -21.13 9.34
CA SER A 675 -5.82 -22.22 10.01
C SER A 675 -6.27 -23.58 9.50
N PHE A 676 -5.33 -24.52 9.41
CA PHE A 676 -5.54 -25.89 8.96
C PHE A 676 -4.80 -26.86 9.88
N ALA A 677 -5.42 -28.01 10.13
CA ALA A 677 -4.82 -29.06 10.95
C ALA A 677 -3.54 -29.62 10.32
N VAL A 678 -2.60 -30.03 11.18
CA VAL A 678 -1.33 -30.63 10.77
C VAL A 678 -1.17 -31.99 11.44
N GLU A 679 -0.98 -33.03 10.63
CA GLU A 679 -0.63 -34.37 11.07
C GLU A 679 0.90 -34.42 11.32
N ARG A 680 1.32 -34.90 12.49
CA ARG A 680 2.74 -35.01 12.87
C ARG A 680 3.15 -36.48 12.98
N THR A 681 4.25 -36.84 12.32
CA THR A 681 4.81 -38.21 12.35
C THR A 681 6.32 -38.11 12.55
N GLY A 682 6.78 -38.28 13.80
CA GLY A 682 8.18 -38.05 14.16
C GLY A 682 8.63 -36.62 13.81
N GLY A 683 9.68 -36.49 13.00
CA GLY A 683 10.15 -35.20 12.48
C GLY A 683 9.39 -34.70 11.24
N GLY A 684 8.35 -35.40 10.79
CA GLY A 684 7.54 -35.03 9.62
C GLY A 684 6.31 -34.19 9.97
N PHE A 685 5.76 -33.52 8.95
CA PHE A 685 4.43 -32.91 9.00
C PHE A 685 3.69 -33.13 7.68
N ARG A 686 2.36 -33.22 7.76
CA ARG A 686 1.45 -33.27 6.62
C ARG A 686 0.25 -32.36 6.87
N ALA A 687 -0.14 -31.58 5.87
CA ALA A 687 -1.31 -30.69 5.93
C ALA A 687 -2.09 -30.75 4.61
N ALA A 688 -3.39 -30.96 4.71
CA ALA A 688 -4.33 -30.91 3.58
C ALA A 688 -5.12 -29.59 3.64
N LEU A 689 -5.27 -28.95 2.49
CA LEU A 689 -5.83 -27.60 2.35
C LEU A 689 -6.84 -27.61 1.21
N SER A 690 -7.98 -26.96 1.37
CA SER A 690 -8.96 -26.76 0.29
C SER A 690 -9.06 -25.28 -0.11
N PRO A 691 -8.10 -24.72 -0.88
CA PRO A 691 -8.10 -23.30 -1.23
C PRO A 691 -9.39 -22.78 -1.90
N GLY A 692 -10.13 -23.65 -2.57
CA GLY A 692 -11.40 -23.32 -3.25
C GLY A 692 -12.63 -23.34 -2.33
N ALA A 693 -12.51 -23.88 -1.12
CA ALA A 693 -13.59 -24.01 -0.14
C ALA A 693 -12.98 -24.09 1.26
N VAL A 694 -12.76 -22.92 1.86
CA VAL A 694 -12.23 -22.75 3.21
C VAL A 694 -13.39 -22.42 4.13
N ASP A 695 -13.56 -23.23 5.17
CA ASP A 695 -14.61 -23.03 6.16
C ASP A 695 -14.37 -21.76 6.99
N GLY A 696 -15.46 -21.10 7.36
CA GLY A 696 -15.43 -19.92 8.22
C GLY A 696 -16.84 -19.44 8.59
N PRO A 697 -16.94 -18.32 9.34
CA PRO A 697 -18.23 -17.80 9.83
C PRO A 697 -19.25 -17.43 8.75
N GLY A 698 -18.80 -17.27 7.50
CA GLY A 698 -19.63 -17.00 6.31
C GLY A 698 -19.95 -18.23 5.46
N GLY A 699 -19.65 -19.44 5.96
CA GLY A 699 -19.70 -20.69 5.19
C GLY A 699 -18.38 -21.01 4.47
N ALA A 700 -18.38 -22.10 3.69
CA ALA A 700 -17.24 -22.52 2.90
C ALA A 700 -17.05 -21.62 1.68
N LEU A 701 -15.99 -20.81 1.66
CA LEU A 701 -15.69 -19.84 0.59
C LEU A 701 -14.26 -20.05 0.04
N PRO A 702 -14.00 -19.79 -1.24
CA PRO A 702 -12.63 -19.81 -1.75
C PRO A 702 -11.78 -18.74 -1.07
N LEU A 703 -10.46 -18.96 -0.98
CA LEU A 703 -9.52 -17.91 -0.55
C LEU A 703 -9.68 -16.66 -1.42
N ALA A 704 -9.78 -15.50 -0.79
CA ALA A 704 -9.83 -14.21 -1.48
C ALA A 704 -8.67 -14.03 -2.49
N GLU A 705 -8.92 -13.27 -3.56
CA GLU A 705 -7.95 -12.93 -4.59
C GLU A 705 -6.70 -12.31 -3.97
N GLY A 706 -5.54 -12.81 -4.40
CA GLY A 706 -4.25 -12.29 -4.00
C GLY A 706 -3.29 -13.40 -3.59
N ARG A 707 -2.32 -13.03 -2.75
CA ARG A 707 -1.22 -13.94 -2.38
C ARG A 707 -1.32 -14.33 -0.92
N TRP A 708 -1.22 -15.62 -0.69
CA TRP A 708 -1.25 -16.26 0.61
C TRP A 708 0.10 -16.90 0.90
N TYR A 709 0.61 -16.66 2.11
CA TYR A 709 1.83 -17.27 2.59
C TYR A 709 1.49 -18.34 3.63
N PRO A 710 1.94 -19.59 3.43
CA PRO A 710 1.83 -20.63 4.44
C PRO A 710 2.90 -20.48 5.52
N PHE A 711 2.48 -20.68 6.77
CA PHE A 711 3.33 -20.74 7.95
C PHE A 711 2.96 -21.95 8.80
N LEU A 712 3.91 -22.47 9.58
CA LEU A 712 3.61 -23.28 10.76
C LEU A 712 3.74 -22.41 12.01
N ARG A 713 2.82 -22.60 12.96
CA ARG A 713 2.89 -22.00 14.30
C ARG A 713 2.35 -22.97 15.34
N LYS A 714 2.64 -22.69 16.61
CA LYS A 714 1.96 -23.33 17.73
C LYS A 714 0.47 -22.98 17.68
N VAL A 715 -0.40 -23.93 17.93
CA VAL A 715 -1.86 -23.69 18.02
C VAL A 715 -2.14 -22.52 18.98
N GLY A 716 -2.88 -21.52 18.49
CA GLY A 716 -3.27 -20.33 19.25
C GLY A 716 -2.22 -19.23 19.35
N GLU A 717 -1.05 -19.38 18.73
CA GLU A 717 -0.06 -18.31 18.64
C GLU A 717 -0.54 -17.19 17.71
N THR A 718 -0.52 -15.95 18.20
CA THR A 718 -1.08 -14.79 17.49
C THR A 718 -0.03 -13.73 17.16
N ASP A 719 1.20 -13.86 17.67
CA ASP A 719 2.31 -12.99 17.33
C ASP A 719 2.90 -13.39 15.95
N PRO A 720 2.72 -12.56 14.90
CA PRO A 720 3.17 -12.89 13.55
C PRO A 720 4.69 -13.10 13.44
N GLU A 721 5.48 -12.49 14.34
CA GLU A 721 6.93 -12.63 14.35
C GLU A 721 7.38 -14.04 14.76
N ARG A 722 6.49 -14.80 15.41
CA ARG A 722 6.73 -16.19 15.81
C ARG A 722 6.32 -17.21 14.75
N TYR A 723 5.69 -16.77 13.67
CA TYR A 723 5.22 -17.66 12.62
C TYR A 723 6.39 -18.15 11.78
N LEU A 724 6.44 -19.45 11.52
CA LEU A 724 7.55 -20.06 10.79
C LEU A 724 7.18 -20.25 9.31
N PRO A 725 7.78 -19.48 8.38
CA PRO A 725 7.44 -19.58 6.97
C PRO A 725 7.89 -20.93 6.39
N LEU A 726 7.02 -21.55 5.58
CA LEU A 726 7.37 -22.80 4.89
C LEU A 726 8.42 -22.55 3.79
N ARG A 727 9.54 -23.26 3.89
CA ARG A 727 10.60 -23.30 2.87
C ARG A 727 10.43 -24.53 1.98
N VAL A 728 10.94 -24.48 0.75
CA VAL A 728 10.80 -25.57 -0.23
C VAL A 728 12.18 -26.15 -0.53
N VAL A 729 12.34 -27.47 -0.42
CA VAL A 729 13.60 -28.15 -0.80
C VAL A 729 13.95 -27.93 -2.27
N HIS A 730 15.25 -27.94 -2.57
CA HIS A 730 15.76 -27.60 -3.90
C HIS A 730 15.24 -28.53 -5.01
N GLN A 731 15.02 -29.82 -4.71
CA GLN A 731 14.49 -30.83 -5.63
C GLN A 731 13.13 -30.42 -6.23
N LEU A 732 12.29 -29.71 -5.46
CA LEU A 732 10.96 -29.28 -5.90
C LEU A 732 10.98 -27.96 -6.68
N HIS A 733 12.11 -27.24 -6.73
CA HIS A 733 12.17 -25.90 -7.33
C HIS A 733 11.87 -25.91 -8.83
N ALA A 734 12.32 -26.94 -9.55
CA ALA A 734 12.11 -27.10 -10.98
C ALA A 734 10.64 -27.40 -11.34
N GLY A 735 9.90 -27.98 -10.39
CA GLY A 735 8.49 -28.28 -10.55
C GLY A 735 7.57 -27.08 -10.40
N LEU A 736 8.08 -25.91 -9.98
CA LEU A 736 7.29 -24.71 -9.66
C LEU A 736 7.55 -23.58 -10.67
N PRO A 737 6.52 -22.77 -11.02
CA PRO A 737 5.17 -22.77 -10.45
C PRO A 737 4.27 -23.92 -10.96
N ARG A 738 3.30 -24.33 -10.14
CA ARG A 738 2.19 -25.25 -10.51
C ARG A 738 0.87 -24.57 -10.23
N TRP A 739 -0.18 -24.93 -10.97
CA TRP A 739 -1.50 -24.39 -10.72
C TRP A 739 -2.59 -25.43 -10.91
N ARG A 740 -3.73 -25.20 -10.25
CA ARG A 740 -4.97 -25.96 -10.40
C ARG A 740 -6.13 -24.98 -10.48
N GLU A 741 -7.10 -25.27 -11.32
CA GLU A 741 -8.37 -24.53 -11.36
C GLU A 741 -9.42 -25.28 -10.54
N THR A 742 -10.07 -24.58 -9.62
CA THR A 742 -11.18 -25.09 -8.79
C THR A 742 -12.10 -23.94 -8.42
N GLY A 743 -13.41 -24.18 -8.37
CA GLY A 743 -14.42 -23.14 -8.05
C GLY A 743 -14.41 -21.94 -9.02
N GLY A 744 -14.07 -22.15 -10.30
CA GLY A 744 -13.95 -21.07 -11.29
C GLY A 744 -12.71 -20.16 -11.12
N ARG A 745 -11.76 -20.57 -10.27
CA ARG A 745 -10.56 -19.79 -9.95
C ARG A 745 -9.28 -20.59 -10.12
N ARG A 746 -8.21 -19.93 -10.58
CA ARG A 746 -6.86 -20.51 -10.66
C ARG A 746 -6.08 -20.27 -9.38
N PHE A 747 -5.64 -21.35 -8.73
CA PHE A 747 -4.71 -21.33 -7.60
C PHE A 747 -3.31 -21.71 -8.07
N THR A 748 -2.32 -20.85 -7.85
CA THR A 748 -0.93 -21.06 -8.30
C THR A 748 0.00 -21.21 -7.09
N LEU A 749 0.64 -22.37 -6.95
CA LEU A 749 1.78 -22.56 -6.06
C LEU A 749 3.04 -22.02 -6.73
N GLU A 750 3.70 -21.09 -6.05
CA GLU A 750 4.91 -20.44 -6.54
C GLU A 750 5.95 -20.24 -5.43
N ARG A 751 7.22 -20.13 -5.82
CA ARG A 751 8.31 -19.76 -4.91
C ARG A 751 8.53 -18.25 -4.93
N ARG A 752 8.90 -17.71 -3.77
CA ARG A 752 9.37 -16.34 -3.60
C ARG A 752 10.61 -16.31 -2.72
N PHE A 753 11.39 -15.24 -2.84
CA PHE A 753 12.59 -15.04 -2.02
C PHE A 753 13.47 -16.31 -2.00
N HIS A 754 13.77 -16.86 -3.19
CA HIS A 754 14.40 -18.16 -3.43
C HIS A 754 13.50 -19.37 -3.15
N ASP A 755 13.21 -19.65 -1.88
CA ASP A 755 12.70 -20.94 -1.42
C ASP A 755 11.46 -20.83 -0.54
N ARG A 756 10.91 -19.63 -0.31
CA ARG A 756 9.67 -19.46 0.45
C ARG A 756 8.48 -19.86 -0.41
N LEU A 757 7.64 -20.74 0.11
CA LEU A 757 6.39 -21.13 -0.56
C LEU A 757 5.37 -20.00 -0.51
N SER A 758 4.56 -19.87 -1.57
CA SER A 758 3.38 -19.01 -1.60
C SER A 758 2.31 -19.61 -2.49
N LEU A 759 1.06 -19.32 -2.16
CA LEU A 759 -0.13 -19.72 -2.90
C LEU A 759 -0.83 -18.45 -3.42
N ARG A 760 -0.98 -18.33 -4.73
CA ARG A 760 -1.69 -17.21 -5.36
C ARG A 760 -3.10 -17.65 -5.73
N SER A 761 -4.10 -17.01 -5.13
CA SER A 761 -5.51 -17.10 -5.51
C SER A 761 -5.77 -16.09 -6.64
N GLY A 762 -6.06 -16.57 -7.86
CA GLY A 762 -6.31 -15.70 -9.03
C GLY A 762 -7.65 -14.98 -8.95
N SER A 763 -7.94 -14.10 -9.92
CA SER A 763 -9.22 -13.38 -9.97
C SER A 763 -10.38 -14.28 -10.40
N ALA A 764 -11.58 -14.00 -9.88
CA ALA A 764 -12.83 -14.61 -10.31
C ALA A 764 -13.32 -14.10 -11.68
N LEU A 765 -12.83 -12.95 -12.15
CA LEU A 765 -13.18 -12.41 -13.47
C LEU A 765 -12.33 -13.06 -14.56
N PRO A 766 -12.83 -13.26 -15.79
CA PRO A 766 -12.00 -13.66 -16.91
C PRO A 766 -11.03 -12.52 -17.33
N PRO A 767 -9.82 -12.82 -17.83
CA PRO A 767 -8.82 -11.81 -18.22
C PRO A 767 -9.33 -10.65 -19.09
N ALA A 768 -10.21 -10.91 -20.06
CA ALA A 768 -10.78 -9.89 -20.96
C ALA A 768 -11.64 -8.84 -20.24
N GLU A 769 -12.23 -9.20 -19.09
CA GLU A 769 -13.05 -8.31 -18.27
C GLU A 769 -12.22 -7.60 -17.20
N ARG A 770 -10.92 -7.90 -17.06
CA ARG A 770 -10.05 -7.28 -16.06
C ARG A 770 -9.41 -6.00 -16.57
N GLY A 771 -8.96 -5.18 -15.63
CA GLY A 771 -8.15 -3.99 -15.91
C GLY A 771 -8.93 -2.85 -16.59
N ALA A 772 -8.24 -1.73 -16.80
CA ALA A 772 -8.89 -0.49 -17.23
C ALA A 772 -9.51 -0.59 -18.64
N TYR A 773 -8.87 -1.30 -19.58
CA TYR A 773 -9.36 -1.45 -20.96
C TYR A 773 -10.66 -2.25 -21.04
N GLY A 774 -10.67 -3.47 -20.49
CA GLY A 774 -11.85 -4.35 -20.50
C GLY A 774 -13.02 -3.70 -19.78
N GLN A 775 -12.77 -3.11 -18.60
CA GLN A 775 -13.79 -2.38 -17.85
C GLN A 775 -14.34 -1.17 -18.62
N ARG A 776 -13.51 -0.43 -19.36
CA ARG A 776 -14.00 0.67 -20.19
C ARG A 776 -14.90 0.16 -21.32
N LEU A 777 -14.51 -0.90 -22.03
CA LEU A 777 -15.34 -1.47 -23.10
C LEU A 777 -16.71 -1.93 -22.59
N LEU A 778 -16.74 -2.56 -21.40
CA LEU A 778 -17.99 -2.96 -20.77
C LEU A 778 -18.87 -1.75 -20.41
N ARG A 779 -18.28 -0.70 -19.84
CA ARG A 779 -19.01 0.56 -19.57
C ARG A 779 -19.54 1.21 -20.83
N GLU A 780 -18.71 1.39 -21.87
CA GLU A 780 -19.11 2.02 -23.13
C GLU A 780 -20.23 1.22 -23.81
N ARG A 781 -20.17 -0.11 -23.76
CA ARG A 781 -21.23 -0.99 -24.30
C ARG A 781 -22.56 -0.80 -23.57
N TRP A 782 -22.54 -0.81 -22.23
CA TRP A 782 -23.77 -0.88 -21.43
C TRP A 782 -24.33 0.49 -21.04
N ALA A 783 -23.51 1.54 -20.97
CA ALA A 783 -23.98 2.92 -20.84
C ALA A 783 -24.77 3.38 -22.09
N GLY A 784 -24.53 2.76 -23.26
CA GLY A 784 -25.31 3.02 -24.47
C GLY A 784 -26.59 2.20 -24.62
N ALA A 785 -26.89 1.29 -23.68
CA ALA A 785 -27.92 0.25 -23.84
C ALA A 785 -29.31 0.63 -23.29
N HIS A 786 -29.57 1.92 -23.02
CA HIS A 786 -30.84 2.39 -22.43
C HIS A 786 -32.11 2.09 -23.26
N GLY A 787 -31.96 1.66 -24.52
CA GLY A 787 -33.08 1.26 -25.39
C GLY A 787 -33.34 -0.26 -25.44
N GLU A 788 -32.59 -1.08 -24.71
CA GLU A 788 -32.81 -2.53 -24.66
C GLU A 788 -33.95 -2.90 -23.69
N GLU A 789 -34.62 -4.01 -23.95
CA GLU A 789 -35.73 -4.49 -23.12
C GLU A 789 -35.25 -4.84 -21.70
N LEU A 790 -35.94 -4.28 -20.69
CA LEU A 790 -35.72 -4.59 -19.28
C LEU A 790 -36.15 -6.03 -18.97
N ARG A 791 -35.36 -6.69 -18.12
CA ARG A 791 -35.64 -8.01 -17.56
C ARG A 791 -36.44 -7.86 -16.29
N ASP A 792 -37.42 -8.75 -16.09
CA ASP A 792 -38.11 -8.90 -14.81
C ASP A 792 -37.20 -9.61 -13.79
N ALA A 793 -36.15 -8.88 -13.42
CA ALA A 793 -35.08 -9.29 -12.54
C ALA A 793 -34.82 -8.21 -11.48
N VAL A 794 -34.41 -8.64 -10.30
CA VAL A 794 -33.95 -7.78 -9.21
C VAL A 794 -32.46 -7.98 -9.00
N LEU A 795 -31.68 -6.91 -9.15
CA LEU A 795 -30.25 -6.89 -8.81
C LEU A 795 -30.05 -6.37 -7.39
N TYR A 796 -29.54 -7.23 -6.52
CA TYR A 796 -29.21 -6.90 -5.14
C TYR A 796 -27.72 -6.66 -4.98
N SER A 797 -27.34 -5.63 -4.22
CA SER A 797 -25.95 -5.37 -3.84
C SER A 797 -25.89 -4.95 -2.37
N SER A 798 -25.18 -5.73 -1.55
CA SER A 798 -24.87 -5.37 -0.16
C SER A 798 -23.36 -5.11 0.00
N PHE A 799 -23.01 -3.92 0.48
CA PHE A 799 -21.63 -3.46 0.71
C PHE A 799 -20.70 -3.69 -0.49
N ASP A 800 -21.17 -3.34 -1.69
CA ASP A 800 -20.52 -3.59 -2.99
C ASP A 800 -20.24 -5.08 -3.28
N GLY A 801 -21.20 -5.93 -2.93
CA GLY A 801 -21.17 -7.38 -3.12
C GLY A 801 -20.27 -8.15 -2.16
N ARG A 802 -19.87 -7.55 -1.04
CA ARG A 802 -19.02 -8.23 -0.05
C ARG A 802 -19.77 -9.26 0.79
N GLN A 803 -21.10 -9.17 0.84
CA GLN A 803 -21.93 -9.99 1.73
C GLN A 803 -23.29 -10.29 1.11
N TYR A 804 -23.91 -11.40 1.53
CA TYR A 804 -25.35 -11.64 1.46
C TYR A 804 -25.95 -11.25 2.81
N SER A 805 -26.39 -10.01 2.95
CA SER A 805 -26.74 -9.43 4.26
C SER A 805 -27.55 -8.14 4.13
N ASP A 806 -27.94 -7.59 5.27
CA ASP A 806 -28.46 -6.22 5.43
C ASP A 806 -29.82 -6.03 4.74
N SER A 807 -30.25 -4.79 4.53
CA SER A 807 -31.58 -4.49 4.02
C SER A 807 -31.85 -5.10 2.63
N PRO A 808 -30.88 -5.18 1.70
CA PRO A 808 -31.06 -5.91 0.45
C PRO A 808 -31.43 -7.39 0.64
N ARG A 809 -30.89 -8.06 1.67
CA ARG A 809 -31.21 -9.46 1.98
C ARG A 809 -32.65 -9.60 2.44
N ALA A 810 -33.10 -8.74 3.36
CA ALA A 810 -34.48 -8.77 3.85
C ALA A 810 -35.50 -8.50 2.73
N VAL A 811 -35.19 -7.59 1.79
CA VAL A 811 -36.03 -7.34 0.61
C VAL A 811 -36.07 -8.57 -0.31
N HIS A 812 -34.94 -9.24 -0.53
CA HIS A 812 -34.91 -10.50 -1.27
C HIS A 812 -35.76 -11.59 -0.60
N GLU A 813 -35.59 -11.81 0.70
CA GLU A 813 -36.32 -12.83 1.46
C GLU A 813 -37.83 -12.58 1.45
N GLU A 814 -38.26 -11.31 1.52
CA GLU A 814 -39.67 -10.95 1.42
C GLU A 814 -40.25 -11.21 0.02
N LEU A 815 -39.52 -10.92 -1.06
CA LEU A 815 -39.94 -11.26 -2.42
C LEU A 815 -40.04 -12.78 -2.63
N ALA A 816 -39.03 -13.52 -2.15
CA ALA A 816 -39.01 -14.97 -2.20
C ALA A 816 -40.19 -15.58 -1.41
N ARG A 817 -40.50 -15.04 -0.23
CA ARG A 817 -41.64 -15.45 0.60
C ARG A 817 -42.99 -15.23 -0.12
N ARG A 818 -43.11 -14.16 -0.90
CA ARG A 818 -44.31 -13.88 -1.71
C ARG A 818 -44.42 -14.74 -2.98
N GLY A 819 -43.37 -15.47 -3.35
CA GLY A 819 -43.36 -16.31 -4.56
C GLY A 819 -43.46 -15.50 -5.85
N THR A 820 -42.85 -14.30 -5.89
CA THR A 820 -42.82 -13.50 -7.11
C THR A 820 -42.02 -14.23 -8.20
N GLY A 821 -42.51 -14.24 -9.44
CA GLY A 821 -41.82 -14.90 -10.57
C GLY A 821 -40.60 -14.15 -11.11
N VAL A 822 -39.99 -13.28 -10.31
CA VAL A 822 -38.85 -12.43 -10.71
C VAL A 822 -37.54 -13.19 -10.59
N GLU A 823 -36.59 -12.88 -11.46
CA GLU A 823 -35.24 -13.43 -11.35
C GLU A 823 -34.44 -12.70 -10.25
N HIS A 824 -33.76 -13.43 -9.37
CA HIS A 824 -32.94 -12.85 -8.30
C HIS A 824 -31.45 -12.90 -8.64
N LEU A 825 -30.83 -11.73 -8.77
CA LEU A 825 -29.41 -11.55 -9.09
C LEU A 825 -28.70 -10.90 -7.90
N TRP A 826 -27.66 -11.53 -7.37
CA TRP A 826 -26.92 -10.97 -6.24
C TRP A 826 -25.49 -10.66 -6.63
N VAL A 827 -25.07 -9.40 -6.45
CA VAL A 827 -23.68 -8.98 -6.72
C VAL A 827 -22.74 -9.63 -5.71
N VAL A 828 -21.74 -10.35 -6.18
CA VAL A 828 -20.72 -10.99 -5.34
C VAL A 828 -19.33 -10.52 -5.76
N ARG A 829 -18.61 -9.89 -4.82
CA ARG A 829 -17.23 -9.48 -4.99
C ARG A 829 -16.32 -10.65 -4.66
N ASP A 830 -15.49 -11.03 -5.64
CA ASP A 830 -14.39 -11.98 -5.42
C ASP A 830 -14.82 -13.34 -4.83
N GLN A 831 -16.06 -13.77 -5.10
CA GLN A 831 -16.64 -15.00 -4.53
C GLN A 831 -16.61 -15.04 -2.99
N GLN A 832 -16.53 -13.90 -2.32
CA GLN A 832 -16.42 -13.81 -0.85
C GLN A 832 -17.78 -13.70 -0.14
N ALA A 833 -18.86 -14.09 -0.82
CA ALA A 833 -20.20 -14.19 -0.23
C ALA A 833 -20.92 -15.41 -0.79
N ALA A 834 -21.46 -16.24 0.10
CA ALA A 834 -22.37 -17.31 -0.27
C ALA A 834 -23.79 -16.74 -0.49
N VAL A 835 -24.47 -17.22 -1.53
CA VAL A 835 -25.87 -16.85 -1.83
C VAL A 835 -26.75 -18.09 -1.72
N PRO A 836 -28.02 -17.96 -1.29
CA PRO A 836 -28.90 -19.11 -1.12
C PRO A 836 -29.32 -19.71 -2.48
N ALA A 837 -29.84 -20.94 -2.43
CA ALA A 837 -30.40 -21.59 -3.61
C ALA A 837 -31.54 -20.76 -4.21
N GLY A 838 -31.62 -20.71 -5.55
CA GLY A 838 -32.59 -19.87 -6.27
C GLY A 838 -32.10 -18.45 -6.56
N VAL A 839 -30.98 -18.02 -5.99
CA VAL A 839 -30.33 -16.73 -6.27
C VAL A 839 -29.10 -16.94 -7.14
N ARG A 840 -28.98 -16.17 -8.22
CA ARG A 840 -27.84 -16.22 -9.13
C ARG A 840 -26.77 -15.23 -8.69
N ALA A 841 -25.59 -15.73 -8.31
CA ALA A 841 -24.44 -14.89 -7.99
C ALA A 841 -23.88 -14.25 -9.27
N VAL A 842 -23.74 -12.92 -9.26
CA VAL A 842 -23.19 -12.11 -10.35
C VAL A 842 -21.87 -11.50 -9.89
N ALA A 843 -20.76 -11.88 -10.52
CA ALA A 843 -19.44 -11.39 -10.13
C ALA A 843 -19.33 -9.86 -10.35
N LEU A 844 -19.00 -9.10 -9.31
CA LEU A 844 -18.82 -7.64 -9.42
C LEU A 844 -17.80 -7.31 -10.52
N HIS A 845 -18.13 -6.34 -11.38
CA HIS A 845 -17.34 -5.90 -12.53
C HIS A 845 -17.32 -6.87 -13.73
N SER A 846 -18.01 -8.01 -13.68
CA SER A 846 -18.12 -8.88 -14.86
C SER A 846 -18.96 -8.24 -15.97
N ALA A 847 -18.91 -8.82 -17.17
CA ALA A 847 -19.82 -8.42 -18.26
C ALA A 847 -21.30 -8.58 -17.86
N GLU A 848 -21.59 -9.64 -17.11
CA GLU A 848 -22.92 -9.95 -16.58
C GLU A 848 -23.38 -8.93 -15.54
N TRP A 849 -22.48 -8.42 -14.69
CA TRP A 849 -22.81 -7.35 -13.74
C TRP A 849 -23.19 -6.05 -14.45
N HIS A 850 -22.48 -5.69 -15.52
CA HIS A 850 -22.82 -4.50 -16.31
C HIS A 850 -24.18 -4.68 -17.01
N GLU A 851 -24.45 -5.87 -17.57
CA GLU A 851 -25.76 -6.19 -18.15
C GLU A 851 -26.86 -6.10 -17.08
N ALA A 852 -26.66 -6.74 -15.93
CA ALA A 852 -27.65 -6.76 -14.85
C ALA A 852 -27.97 -5.34 -14.36
N LEU A 853 -26.95 -4.48 -14.24
CA LEU A 853 -27.16 -3.08 -13.87
C LEU A 853 -27.95 -2.31 -14.93
N ALA A 854 -27.68 -2.54 -16.22
CA ALA A 854 -28.35 -1.87 -17.32
C ALA A 854 -29.78 -2.37 -17.58
N ARG A 855 -30.06 -3.66 -17.32
CA ARG A 855 -31.30 -4.33 -17.77
C ARG A 855 -32.22 -4.81 -16.66
N SER A 856 -31.80 -4.88 -15.40
CA SER A 856 -32.72 -5.30 -14.32
C SER A 856 -33.77 -4.23 -14.09
N ARG A 857 -35.05 -4.60 -14.10
CA ARG A 857 -36.14 -3.67 -13.80
C ARG A 857 -36.03 -3.11 -12.39
N TRP A 858 -35.49 -3.87 -11.44
CA TRP A 858 -35.29 -3.43 -10.07
C TRP A 858 -33.85 -3.57 -9.61
N ILE A 859 -33.37 -2.58 -8.88
CA ILE A 859 -32.05 -2.60 -8.23
C ILE A 859 -32.23 -2.24 -6.76
N VAL A 860 -31.69 -3.07 -5.86
CA VAL A 860 -31.73 -2.84 -4.41
C VAL A 860 -30.30 -2.80 -3.89
N THR A 861 -29.88 -1.65 -3.38
CA THR A 861 -28.51 -1.44 -2.89
C THR A 861 -28.49 -0.66 -1.58
N ASN A 862 -27.53 -0.97 -0.72
CA ASN A 862 -27.26 -0.21 0.50
C ASN A 862 -26.01 0.68 0.40
N THR A 863 -25.30 0.64 -0.73
CA THR A 863 -24.15 1.52 -1.04
C THR A 863 -24.36 2.29 -2.34
N GLN A 864 -23.42 3.18 -2.64
CA GLN A 864 -23.42 4.01 -3.84
C GLN A 864 -23.31 3.15 -5.11
N LEU A 865 -24.06 3.52 -6.14
CA LEU A 865 -23.91 2.94 -7.49
C LEU A 865 -22.69 3.57 -8.20
N PRO A 866 -22.19 2.93 -9.27
CA PRO A 866 -21.11 3.51 -10.08
C PRO A 866 -21.51 4.87 -10.66
N GLU A 867 -20.57 5.81 -10.77
CA GLU A 867 -20.86 7.18 -11.22
C GLU A 867 -21.37 7.25 -12.66
N TRP A 868 -20.94 6.32 -13.51
CA TRP A 868 -21.36 6.23 -14.92
C TRP A 868 -22.75 5.60 -15.11
N PHE A 869 -23.36 5.06 -14.04
CA PHE A 869 -24.68 4.46 -14.15
C PHE A 869 -25.75 5.53 -14.31
N GLU A 870 -26.59 5.36 -15.31
CA GLU A 870 -27.80 6.14 -15.52
C GLU A 870 -28.99 5.19 -15.55
N ARG A 871 -30.10 5.60 -14.92
CA ARG A 871 -31.29 4.77 -14.84
C ARG A 871 -32.04 4.80 -16.17
N ALA A 872 -32.32 3.64 -16.77
CA ALA A 872 -33.19 3.54 -17.93
C ALA A 872 -34.66 3.77 -17.56
N GLU A 873 -35.48 4.17 -18.54
CA GLU A 873 -36.93 4.30 -18.35
C GLU A 873 -37.53 2.94 -17.92
N GLY A 874 -38.37 2.96 -16.88
CA GLY A 874 -38.96 1.75 -16.29
C GLY A 874 -38.07 0.98 -15.30
N GLN A 875 -36.81 1.38 -15.09
CA GLN A 875 -36.00 0.86 -13.98
C GLN A 875 -36.34 1.56 -12.66
N TYR A 876 -36.32 0.81 -11.56
CA TYR A 876 -36.59 1.32 -10.22
C TYR A 876 -35.47 0.95 -9.23
N VAL A 877 -34.83 1.98 -8.65
CA VAL A 877 -33.65 1.84 -7.78
C VAL A 877 -34.02 2.16 -6.34
N VAL A 878 -33.94 1.16 -5.47
CA VAL A 878 -34.10 1.27 -4.03
C VAL A 878 -32.74 1.45 -3.38
N GLN A 879 -32.48 2.64 -2.84
CA GLN A 879 -31.32 2.91 -1.99
C GLN A 879 -31.73 2.74 -0.53
N THR A 880 -31.25 1.67 0.12
CA THR A 880 -31.58 1.45 1.54
C THR A 880 -30.67 2.20 2.48
N TRP A 881 -29.49 2.66 2.02
CA TRP A 881 -28.39 3.03 2.91
C TRP A 881 -28.10 1.93 3.95
N HIS A 882 -27.28 2.21 4.97
CA HIS A 882 -26.74 1.15 5.86
C HIS A 882 -26.60 1.56 7.33
N GLY A 883 -27.32 2.58 7.79
CA GLY A 883 -27.33 2.96 9.20
C GLY A 883 -27.76 4.40 9.47
N THR A 884 -28.35 4.62 10.64
CA THR A 884 -28.62 5.96 11.16
C THR A 884 -27.30 6.73 11.33
N PRO A 885 -27.18 7.95 10.77
CA PRO A 885 -25.94 8.72 10.86
C PRO A 885 -25.70 9.25 12.29
N LEU A 886 -24.68 8.70 12.98
CA LEU A 886 -24.03 9.40 14.10
C LEU A 886 -23.02 10.42 13.58
N LYS A 887 -22.21 9.98 12.62
CA LYS A 887 -21.10 10.74 12.03
C LYS A 887 -21.63 11.63 10.92
N ARG A 888 -21.00 12.79 10.70
CA ARG A 888 -21.28 13.59 9.50
C ARG A 888 -20.88 12.79 8.25
N ILE A 889 -21.72 12.85 7.22
CA ILE A 889 -21.57 12.08 5.97
C ILE A 889 -21.92 12.95 4.76
N GLY A 890 -21.45 12.53 3.58
CA GLY A 890 -21.74 13.24 2.34
C GLY A 890 -21.33 14.71 2.43
N ARG A 891 -22.23 15.61 2.05
CA ARG A 891 -22.02 17.07 2.08
C ARG A 891 -21.87 17.66 3.48
N ASP A 892 -22.32 16.95 4.52
CA ASP A 892 -22.16 17.42 5.90
C ASP A 892 -20.71 17.30 6.40
N LEU A 893 -19.83 16.66 5.64
CA LEU A 893 -18.38 16.65 5.91
C LEU A 893 -17.73 18.02 5.67
N ALA A 894 -18.43 18.98 5.05
CA ALA A 894 -17.91 20.31 4.81
C ALA A 894 -17.35 20.94 6.11
N GLY A 895 -16.09 21.38 6.05
CA GLY A 895 -15.39 21.97 7.20
C GLY A 895 -14.69 20.98 8.14
N THR A 896 -14.72 19.68 7.86
CA THR A 896 -13.92 18.65 8.59
C THR A 896 -12.56 18.40 7.93
N ALA A 897 -11.61 17.81 8.66
CA ALA A 897 -10.27 17.48 8.16
C ALA A 897 -10.26 16.49 6.98
N PHE A 898 -11.34 15.74 6.80
CA PHE A 898 -11.50 14.71 5.76
C PHE A 898 -12.50 15.12 4.67
N ALA A 899 -12.82 16.42 4.56
CA ALA A 899 -13.70 16.94 3.53
C ALA A 899 -13.06 16.81 2.14
N ASP A 900 -13.67 16.00 1.28
CA ASP A 900 -13.34 15.92 -0.15
C ASP A 900 -14.42 16.66 -0.95
N THR A 901 -14.07 17.84 -1.46
CA THR A 901 -14.98 18.71 -2.21
C THR A 901 -15.55 18.01 -3.44
N ALA A 902 -14.72 17.30 -4.21
CA ALA A 902 -15.15 16.60 -5.41
C ALA A 902 -16.13 15.46 -5.08
N TYR A 903 -15.85 14.71 -4.00
CA TYR A 903 -16.79 13.71 -3.49
C TYR A 903 -18.14 14.34 -3.12
N MET A 904 -18.12 15.44 -2.35
CA MET A 904 -19.34 16.13 -1.90
C MET A 904 -20.17 16.70 -3.06
N GLU A 905 -19.53 17.29 -4.06
CA GLU A 905 -20.18 17.81 -5.27
C GLU A 905 -20.77 16.72 -6.16
N SER A 906 -20.22 15.49 -6.09
CA SER A 906 -20.80 14.35 -6.80
C SER A 906 -22.09 13.83 -6.14
N MET A 907 -22.36 14.14 -4.87
CA MET A 907 -23.47 13.55 -4.11
C MET A 907 -24.84 13.75 -4.76
N PRO A 908 -25.25 14.97 -5.18
CA PRO A 908 -26.57 15.16 -5.80
C PRO A 908 -26.74 14.37 -7.09
N ARG A 909 -25.67 14.25 -7.91
CA ARG A 909 -25.68 13.46 -9.15
C ARG A 909 -25.86 11.97 -8.86
N ARG A 910 -25.17 11.45 -7.84
CA ARG A 910 -25.33 10.06 -7.40
C ARG A 910 -26.71 9.80 -6.81
N ALA A 911 -27.24 10.73 -6.00
CA ALA A 911 -28.57 10.63 -5.43
C ALA A 911 -29.68 10.61 -6.49
N ALA A 912 -29.48 11.32 -7.61
CA ALA A 912 -30.41 11.30 -8.75
C ALA A 912 -30.56 9.92 -9.42
N GLN A 913 -29.62 8.99 -9.20
CA GLN A 913 -29.72 7.60 -9.69
C GLN A 913 -30.79 6.80 -8.94
N TRP A 914 -31.24 7.25 -7.77
CA TRP A 914 -32.17 6.53 -6.90
C TRP A 914 -33.62 6.88 -7.23
N SER A 915 -34.50 5.87 -7.22
CA SER A 915 -35.95 6.10 -7.29
C SER A 915 -36.48 6.45 -5.91
N VAL A 916 -36.03 5.73 -4.90
CA VAL A 916 -36.39 5.94 -3.50
C VAL A 916 -35.19 5.76 -2.58
N LEU A 917 -35.15 6.57 -1.53
CA LEU A 917 -34.22 6.44 -0.40
C LEU A 917 -35.01 5.94 0.83
N VAL A 918 -34.58 4.82 1.44
CA VAL A 918 -35.18 4.32 2.68
C VAL A 918 -34.62 5.10 3.87
N SER A 919 -35.50 5.53 4.78
CA SER A 919 -35.14 6.21 6.02
C SER A 919 -35.53 5.40 7.25
N PRO A 920 -34.61 5.22 8.23
CA PRO A 920 -34.86 4.38 9.40
C PRO A 920 -35.68 5.05 10.50
N ASN A 921 -35.65 6.38 10.60
CA ASN A 921 -36.31 7.13 11.67
C ASN A 921 -36.51 8.60 11.29
N SER A 922 -37.38 9.29 12.03
CA SER A 922 -37.69 10.71 11.83
C SER A 922 -36.46 11.62 11.92
N PHE A 923 -35.45 11.23 12.71
CA PHE A 923 -34.17 11.96 12.80
C PHE A 923 -33.34 11.86 11.51
N SER A 924 -33.26 10.67 10.92
CA SER A 924 -32.38 10.38 9.78
C SER A 924 -32.88 11.02 8.49
N THR A 925 -34.20 11.14 8.29
CA THR A 925 -34.78 11.69 7.06
C THR A 925 -34.18 13.05 6.65
N PRO A 926 -34.23 14.11 7.48
CA PRO A 926 -33.66 15.40 7.11
C PRO A 926 -32.12 15.36 6.96
N VAL A 927 -31.42 14.52 7.74
CA VAL A 927 -29.97 14.38 7.66
C VAL A 927 -29.56 13.74 6.34
N LEU A 928 -30.14 12.59 5.98
CA LEU A 928 -29.82 11.86 4.75
C LEU A 928 -30.16 12.68 3.50
N ARG A 929 -31.31 13.38 3.49
CA ARG A 929 -31.68 14.26 2.37
C ARG A 929 -30.66 15.36 2.15
N ARG A 930 -30.24 16.05 3.22
CA ARG A 930 -29.24 17.13 3.13
C ARG A 930 -27.86 16.59 2.74
N ALA A 931 -27.39 15.55 3.43
CA ALA A 931 -26.08 14.97 3.24
C ALA A 931 -25.85 14.46 1.81
N PHE A 932 -26.86 13.83 1.20
CA PHE A 932 -26.76 13.34 -0.17
C PHE A 932 -27.28 14.34 -1.23
N GLY A 933 -27.95 15.41 -0.81
CA GLY A 933 -28.65 16.29 -1.75
C GLY A 933 -29.81 15.58 -2.48
N HIS A 934 -30.44 14.59 -1.84
CA HIS A 934 -31.53 13.81 -2.43
C HIS A 934 -32.84 14.60 -2.41
N THR A 935 -33.39 14.86 -3.59
CA THR A 935 -34.66 15.58 -3.77
C THR A 935 -35.84 14.66 -4.09
N GLY A 936 -35.60 13.37 -4.39
CA GLY A 936 -36.62 12.40 -4.78
C GLY A 936 -37.44 11.82 -3.63
N GLU A 937 -38.09 10.69 -3.88
CA GLU A 937 -38.93 9.99 -2.90
C GLU A 937 -38.08 9.46 -1.73
N VAL A 938 -38.61 9.57 -0.50
CA VAL A 938 -38.03 8.98 0.71
C VAL A 938 -39.11 8.13 1.37
N LEU A 939 -38.79 6.86 1.64
CA LEU A 939 -39.68 5.93 2.33
C LEU A 939 -39.26 5.83 3.81
N GLU A 940 -40.03 6.48 4.66
CA GLU A 940 -39.93 6.40 6.13
C GLU A 940 -40.60 5.12 6.63
N CYS A 941 -39.83 4.06 6.84
CA CYS A 941 -40.40 2.75 7.18
C CYS A 941 -39.56 1.88 8.12
N GLY A 942 -38.45 2.40 8.64
CA GLY A 942 -37.46 1.58 9.34
C GLY A 942 -36.49 0.93 8.35
N TYR A 943 -35.58 0.10 8.85
CA TYR A 943 -34.69 -0.68 7.99
C TYR A 943 -35.20 -2.12 7.80
N PRO A 944 -35.32 -2.61 6.54
CA PRO A 944 -35.64 -4.01 6.27
C PRO A 944 -34.78 -5.02 7.05
N ARG A 945 -33.49 -4.73 7.28
CA ARG A 945 -32.60 -5.61 8.06
C ARG A 945 -33.02 -5.79 9.52
N ASN A 946 -33.77 -4.84 10.09
CA ASN A 946 -34.20 -4.86 11.49
C ASN A 946 -35.48 -5.70 11.67
N ASP A 947 -36.17 -6.09 10.59
CA ASP A 947 -37.39 -6.89 10.66
C ASP A 947 -37.15 -8.23 11.38
N LEU A 948 -35.95 -8.83 11.23
CA LEU A 948 -35.57 -10.06 11.91
C LEU A 948 -35.63 -9.94 13.45
N LEU A 949 -35.43 -8.74 14.02
CA LEU A 949 -35.53 -8.52 15.46
C LEU A 949 -36.98 -8.64 15.96
N TYR A 950 -37.97 -8.50 15.07
CA TYR A 950 -39.40 -8.61 15.37
C TYR A 950 -40.01 -9.94 14.90
N ALA A 951 -39.25 -10.75 14.16
CA ALA A 951 -39.74 -11.98 13.56
C ALA A 951 -40.32 -12.94 14.62
N PRO A 952 -41.50 -13.57 14.37
CA PRO A 952 -42.12 -14.50 15.31
C PRO A 952 -41.24 -15.70 15.67
N ASP A 953 -40.40 -16.14 14.73
CA ASP A 953 -39.50 -17.29 14.86
C ASP A 953 -38.04 -16.89 15.16
N ARG A 954 -37.79 -15.64 15.56
CA ARG A 954 -36.44 -15.14 15.90
C ARG A 954 -35.68 -16.03 16.90
N ALA A 955 -36.37 -16.67 17.85
CA ALA A 955 -35.74 -17.59 18.80
C ALA A 955 -35.10 -18.81 18.09
N LYS A 956 -35.75 -19.34 17.06
CA LYS A 956 -35.22 -20.46 16.26
C LYS A 956 -33.98 -20.04 15.48
N THR A 957 -33.98 -18.83 14.92
CA THR A 957 -32.82 -18.24 14.24
C THR A 957 -31.67 -18.02 15.23
N ALA A 958 -31.96 -17.46 16.41
CA ALA A 958 -30.97 -17.27 17.47
C ALA A 958 -30.29 -18.59 17.86
N ASP A 959 -31.07 -19.65 18.07
CA ASP A 959 -30.56 -20.98 18.40
C ASP A 959 -29.69 -21.57 17.27
N ALA A 960 -30.07 -21.34 16.00
CA ALA A 960 -29.28 -21.78 14.85
C ALA A 960 -27.94 -21.04 14.77
N VAL A 961 -27.93 -19.73 15.01
CA VAL A 961 -26.72 -18.89 15.01
C VAL A 961 -25.81 -19.24 16.19
N ARG A 962 -26.34 -19.48 17.39
CA ARG A 962 -25.55 -19.94 18.54
C ARG A 962 -24.88 -21.28 18.25
N ARG A 963 -25.59 -22.22 17.62
CA ARG A 963 -25.01 -23.51 17.19
C ARG A 963 -23.95 -23.36 16.11
N SER A 964 -24.20 -22.55 15.06
CA SER A 964 -23.24 -22.36 13.96
C SER A 964 -21.97 -21.67 14.40
N LEU A 965 -22.08 -20.71 15.33
CA LEU A 965 -20.96 -20.06 15.99
C LEU A 965 -20.46 -20.83 17.20
N ALA A 966 -20.89 -22.08 17.41
CA ALA A 966 -20.50 -22.98 18.52
C ALA A 966 -20.44 -22.33 19.91
N VAL A 967 -21.36 -21.42 20.20
CA VAL A 967 -21.50 -20.75 21.51
C VAL A 967 -21.93 -21.78 22.56
N PRO A 968 -21.19 -21.95 23.68
CA PRO A 968 -21.55 -22.95 24.69
C PRO A 968 -22.86 -22.59 25.41
N ASP A 969 -23.61 -23.62 25.80
CA ASP A 969 -24.88 -23.47 26.50
C ASP A 969 -24.70 -22.70 27.83
N GLY A 970 -25.68 -21.86 28.16
CA GLY A 970 -25.68 -21.05 29.38
C GLY A 970 -24.73 -19.86 29.39
N ARG A 971 -23.82 -19.71 28.40
CA ARG A 971 -22.90 -18.58 28.33
C ARG A 971 -23.57 -17.30 27.82
N ARG A 972 -23.27 -16.18 28.48
CA ARG A 972 -23.65 -14.83 28.02
C ARG A 972 -22.82 -14.42 26.81
N VAL A 973 -23.43 -13.76 25.85
CA VAL A 973 -22.81 -13.36 24.59
C VAL A 973 -22.55 -11.85 24.60
N VAL A 974 -21.28 -11.47 24.50
CA VAL A 974 -20.84 -10.08 24.34
C VAL A 974 -20.51 -9.84 22.87
N LEU A 975 -21.16 -8.89 22.22
CA LEU A 975 -20.77 -8.43 20.89
C LEU A 975 -19.89 -7.20 21.02
N TYR A 976 -18.64 -7.29 20.59
CA TYR A 976 -17.72 -6.17 20.49
C TYR A 976 -17.56 -5.72 19.04
N ALA A 977 -18.00 -4.49 18.73
CA ALA A 977 -18.06 -3.96 17.37
C ALA A 977 -17.45 -2.55 17.26
N PRO A 978 -16.11 -2.40 17.38
CA PRO A 978 -15.45 -1.09 17.30
C PRO A 978 -15.47 -0.52 15.88
N THR A 979 -15.47 0.81 15.79
CA THR A 979 -15.35 1.51 14.51
C THR A 979 -13.90 1.58 14.01
N TRP A 980 -13.70 1.85 12.73
CA TRP A 980 -12.38 2.03 12.14
C TRP A 980 -11.92 3.48 12.27
N ARG A 981 -10.59 3.70 12.25
CA ARG A 981 -9.94 5.01 12.44
C ARG A 981 -9.19 5.42 11.18
N GLU A 982 -9.45 6.63 10.70
CA GLU A 982 -8.99 7.14 9.40
C GLU A 982 -7.52 7.53 9.36
N ASP A 983 -7.00 7.93 10.51
CA ASP A 983 -5.62 8.35 10.77
C ASP A 983 -4.66 7.16 11.04
N ARG A 984 -5.17 5.92 11.01
CA ARG A 984 -4.37 4.68 11.16
C ARG A 984 -4.32 3.82 9.89
N PRO A 985 -3.99 4.37 8.70
CA PRO A 985 -3.85 3.56 7.49
C PRO A 985 -2.63 2.62 7.59
N LYS A 986 -2.78 1.37 7.14
CA LYS A 986 -1.65 0.45 6.90
C LYS A 986 -1.38 0.31 5.40
N HIS A 987 -0.22 -0.25 5.06
CA HIS A 987 0.12 -0.62 3.69
C HIS A 987 -0.95 -1.54 3.08
N GLY A 988 -1.41 -1.23 1.85
CA GLY A 988 -2.33 -2.10 1.10
C GLY A 988 -3.81 -1.68 1.10
N GLY A 989 -4.14 -0.45 1.53
CA GLY A 989 -5.49 0.12 1.36
C GLY A 989 -6.53 -0.34 2.38
N ARG A 990 -6.11 -0.90 3.51
CA ARG A 990 -6.97 -1.23 4.66
C ARG A 990 -6.39 -0.68 5.96
N TYR A 991 -7.28 -0.49 6.95
CA TYR A 991 -6.91 -0.03 8.28
C TYR A 991 -6.46 -1.20 9.16
N GLY A 992 -5.56 -0.92 10.11
CA GLY A 992 -5.10 -1.93 11.06
C GLY A 992 -6.19 -2.35 12.03
N LEU A 993 -6.20 -3.63 12.41
CA LEU A 993 -6.96 -4.09 13.56
C LEU A 993 -6.34 -3.48 14.82
N ASP A 994 -7.17 -2.78 15.58
CA ASP A 994 -6.84 -2.28 16.90
C ASP A 994 -8.07 -2.47 17.78
N LEU A 995 -7.94 -3.37 18.75
CA LEU A 995 -9.06 -3.77 19.58
C LEU A 995 -9.21 -2.87 20.79
N GLN A 996 -8.13 -2.29 21.33
CA GLN A 996 -8.10 -1.46 22.55
C GLN A 996 -8.69 -2.10 23.83
N LEU A 997 -9.47 -3.17 23.70
CA LEU A 997 -9.92 -4.07 24.74
C LEU A 997 -8.82 -5.11 24.97
N ASP A 998 -8.33 -5.20 26.21
CA ASP A 998 -7.41 -6.25 26.64
C ASP A 998 -8.15 -7.59 26.68
N LEU A 999 -8.00 -8.36 25.60
CA LEU A 999 -8.62 -9.66 25.45
C LEU A 999 -8.18 -10.66 26.53
N GLU A 1000 -6.95 -10.56 27.03
CA GLU A 1000 -6.43 -11.50 28.03
C GLU A 1000 -6.98 -11.17 29.42
N GLN A 1001 -7.09 -9.89 29.76
CA GLN A 1001 -7.80 -9.45 30.95
C GLN A 1001 -9.27 -9.85 30.90
N ALA A 1002 -9.95 -9.60 29.78
CA ALA A 1002 -11.36 -9.98 29.59
C ALA A 1002 -11.55 -11.49 29.72
N ARG A 1003 -10.66 -12.30 29.12
CA ARG A 1003 -10.69 -13.76 29.23
C ARG A 1003 -10.55 -14.24 30.67
N LYS A 1004 -9.63 -13.67 31.44
CA LYS A 1004 -9.44 -14.03 32.86
C LYS A 1004 -10.65 -13.67 33.72
N ALA A 1005 -11.31 -12.56 33.43
CA ALA A 1005 -12.41 -12.06 34.25
C ALA A 1005 -13.77 -12.66 33.88
N LEU A 1006 -13.99 -13.01 32.61
CA LEU A 1006 -15.31 -13.34 32.06
C LEU A 1006 -15.37 -14.72 31.39
N GLY A 1007 -14.22 -15.38 31.15
CA GLY A 1007 -14.11 -16.58 30.32
C GLY A 1007 -14.81 -17.84 30.85
N GLU A 1008 -15.30 -17.84 32.09
CA GLU A 1008 -16.09 -18.94 32.67
C GLU A 1008 -17.60 -18.83 32.41
N ASP A 1009 -18.11 -17.63 32.12
CA ASP A 1009 -19.56 -17.38 31.97
C ASP A 1009 -19.93 -16.65 30.67
N HIS A 1010 -18.95 -16.09 29.95
CA HIS A 1010 -19.18 -15.29 28.75
C HIS A 1010 -18.48 -15.87 27.52
N VAL A 1011 -18.94 -15.43 26.35
CA VAL A 1011 -18.25 -15.52 25.05
C VAL A 1011 -18.21 -14.13 24.44
N LEU A 1012 -17.04 -13.73 23.93
CA LEU A 1012 -16.81 -12.47 23.25
C LEU A 1012 -16.77 -12.67 21.73
N LEU A 1013 -17.79 -12.14 21.05
CA LEU A 1013 -17.85 -12.08 19.60
C LEU A 1013 -17.26 -10.75 19.13
N VAL A 1014 -16.17 -10.79 18.36
CA VAL A 1014 -15.53 -9.57 17.86
C VAL A 1014 -15.88 -9.39 16.39
N ARG A 1015 -16.55 -8.27 16.07
CA ARG A 1015 -16.91 -7.88 14.69
C ARG A 1015 -16.13 -6.65 14.27
N ARG A 1016 -15.13 -6.87 13.42
CA ARG A 1016 -14.36 -5.80 12.80
C ARG A 1016 -15.17 -5.11 11.72
N HIS A 1017 -14.88 -3.83 11.51
CA HIS A 1017 -15.37 -3.11 10.35
C HIS A 1017 -14.80 -3.71 9.05
N TYR A 1018 -15.58 -3.75 7.97
CA TYR A 1018 -15.19 -4.40 6.70
C TYR A 1018 -13.96 -3.76 6.00
N LEU A 1019 -13.59 -2.52 6.40
CA LEU A 1019 -12.38 -1.82 5.94
C LEU A 1019 -11.10 -2.18 6.72
N VAL A 1020 -11.24 -2.91 7.83
CA VAL A 1020 -10.13 -3.31 8.70
C VAL A 1020 -9.60 -4.68 8.24
N GLY A 1021 -8.29 -4.75 7.99
CA GLY A 1021 -7.59 -6.00 7.71
C GLY A 1021 -7.17 -6.74 8.99
N GLY A 1022 -6.60 -7.93 8.86
CA GLY A 1022 -6.17 -8.79 9.96
C GLY A 1022 -7.17 -9.90 10.26
N SER A 1023 -6.87 -10.66 11.32
CA SER A 1023 -7.78 -11.61 11.97
C SER A 1023 -7.79 -11.32 13.47
N VAL A 1024 -8.91 -11.57 14.14
CA VAL A 1024 -8.99 -11.53 15.61
C VAL A 1024 -8.41 -12.84 16.17
N PRO A 1025 -7.62 -12.82 17.25
CA PRO A 1025 -7.23 -14.02 17.98
C PRO A 1025 -8.45 -14.85 18.40
N GLU A 1026 -8.50 -16.12 17.98
CA GLU A 1026 -9.60 -17.03 18.32
C GLU A 1026 -9.20 -18.02 19.43
N ASN A 1027 -10.12 -18.25 20.36
CA ASN A 1027 -10.01 -19.26 21.43
C ASN A 1027 -11.43 -19.57 21.98
N ASP A 1028 -11.52 -20.35 23.06
CA ASP A 1028 -12.81 -20.73 23.64
C ASP A 1028 -13.68 -19.55 24.11
N PHE A 1029 -13.04 -18.41 24.44
CA PHE A 1029 -13.70 -17.17 24.87
C PHE A 1029 -13.92 -16.18 23.72
N VAL A 1030 -12.95 -15.99 22.82
CA VAL A 1030 -13.00 -14.97 21.74
C VAL A 1030 -13.25 -15.61 20.39
N ARG A 1031 -14.22 -15.08 19.62
CA ARG A 1031 -14.54 -15.53 18.25
C ARG A 1031 -14.49 -14.37 17.26
N ASP A 1032 -13.81 -14.55 16.12
CA ASP A 1032 -13.86 -13.58 15.02
C ASP A 1032 -15.15 -13.78 14.23
N VAL A 1033 -16.12 -12.89 14.41
CA VAL A 1033 -17.41 -12.92 13.68
C VAL A 1033 -17.47 -11.88 12.56
N SER A 1034 -16.34 -11.30 12.17
CA SER A 1034 -16.27 -10.24 11.16
C SER A 1034 -16.75 -10.69 9.78
N ARG A 1035 -16.70 -12.01 9.51
CA ARG A 1035 -17.17 -12.65 8.28
C ARG A 1035 -18.55 -13.27 8.38
N HIS A 1036 -19.16 -13.23 9.55
CA HIS A 1036 -20.53 -13.70 9.69
C HIS A 1036 -21.43 -12.78 8.83
N PRO A 1037 -22.26 -13.34 7.93
CA PRO A 1037 -22.87 -12.55 6.86
C PRO A 1037 -23.69 -11.37 7.39
N ASP A 1038 -24.56 -11.63 8.37
CA ASP A 1038 -25.53 -10.65 8.82
C ASP A 1038 -25.30 -10.20 10.27
N VAL A 1039 -25.23 -8.90 10.50
CA VAL A 1039 -25.03 -8.37 11.85
C VAL A 1039 -26.29 -8.52 12.71
N THR A 1040 -27.48 -8.53 12.11
CA THR A 1040 -28.74 -8.65 12.88
C THR A 1040 -28.86 -10.01 13.55
N GLU A 1041 -28.35 -11.07 12.92
CA GLU A 1041 -28.23 -12.40 13.52
C GLU A 1041 -27.33 -12.39 14.77
N LEU A 1042 -26.23 -11.63 14.74
CA LEU A 1042 -25.35 -11.45 15.91
C LEU A 1042 -26.03 -10.65 17.01
N MET A 1043 -26.71 -9.54 16.67
CA MET A 1043 -27.45 -8.74 17.64
C MET A 1043 -28.50 -9.58 18.37
N LEU A 1044 -29.20 -10.44 17.63
CA LEU A 1044 -30.25 -11.31 18.15
C LEU A 1044 -29.75 -12.26 19.25
N ILE A 1045 -28.53 -12.78 19.12
CA ILE A 1045 -27.92 -13.69 20.11
C ILE A 1045 -27.13 -12.98 21.22
N SER A 1046 -26.91 -11.67 21.11
CA SER A 1046 -26.02 -10.92 22.02
C SER A 1046 -26.77 -10.34 23.21
N ASP A 1047 -26.28 -10.61 24.41
CA ASP A 1047 -26.87 -10.10 25.67
C ASP A 1047 -26.45 -8.65 25.94
N VAL A 1048 -25.28 -8.24 25.46
CA VAL A 1048 -24.74 -6.88 25.59
C VAL A 1048 -23.94 -6.50 24.35
N LEU A 1049 -24.08 -5.24 23.91
CA LEU A 1049 -23.24 -4.65 22.88
C LEU A 1049 -22.16 -3.76 23.52
N VAL A 1050 -20.91 -4.01 23.16
CA VAL A 1050 -19.79 -3.09 23.40
C VAL A 1050 -19.41 -2.47 22.07
N THR A 1051 -19.46 -1.14 21.99
CA THR A 1051 -19.18 -0.40 20.76
C THR A 1051 -18.55 0.95 21.10
N ASP A 1052 -18.24 1.77 20.11
CA ASP A 1052 -17.80 3.15 20.29
C ASP A 1052 -18.75 4.11 19.56
N TYR A 1053 -18.38 4.57 18.36
CA TYR A 1053 -19.12 5.54 17.54
C TYR A 1053 -19.84 4.83 16.37
N SER A 1054 -20.24 3.58 16.56
CA SER A 1054 -20.86 2.76 15.52
C SER A 1054 -22.34 3.09 15.35
N SER A 1055 -22.82 3.13 14.10
CA SER A 1055 -24.26 3.20 13.83
C SER A 1055 -25.02 1.96 14.30
N LEU A 1056 -24.32 0.86 14.61
CA LEU A 1056 -24.93 -0.37 15.11
C LEU A 1056 -25.71 -0.15 16.42
N MET A 1057 -25.36 0.86 17.22
CA MET A 1057 -26.09 1.17 18.45
C MET A 1057 -27.57 1.52 18.20
N PHE A 1058 -27.90 2.13 17.06
CA PHE A 1058 -29.28 2.48 16.72
C PHE A 1058 -30.11 1.24 16.41
N ASP A 1059 -29.54 0.27 15.69
CA ASP A 1059 -30.22 -0.99 15.40
C ASP A 1059 -30.31 -1.87 16.66
N PHE A 1060 -29.24 -1.94 17.46
CA PHE A 1060 -29.22 -2.72 18.69
C PHE A 1060 -30.17 -2.18 19.75
N ALA A 1061 -30.45 -0.86 19.75
CA ALA A 1061 -31.40 -0.23 20.66
C ALA A 1061 -32.78 -0.92 20.64
N GLN A 1062 -33.17 -1.47 19.49
CA GLN A 1062 -34.43 -2.20 19.29
C GLN A 1062 -34.57 -3.42 20.20
N THR A 1063 -33.46 -4.09 20.52
CA THR A 1063 -33.44 -5.28 21.38
C THR A 1063 -33.85 -4.99 22.83
N GLY A 1064 -33.69 -3.73 23.28
CA GLY A 1064 -33.87 -3.33 24.67
C GLY A 1064 -32.79 -3.83 25.63
N ARG A 1065 -31.64 -4.32 25.11
CA ARG A 1065 -30.55 -4.89 25.89
C ARG A 1065 -29.45 -3.87 26.22
N PRO A 1066 -28.65 -4.10 27.28
CA PRO A 1066 -27.57 -3.20 27.68
C PRO A 1066 -26.56 -2.87 26.56
N MET A 1067 -26.09 -1.63 26.56
CA MET A 1067 -25.02 -1.14 25.67
C MET A 1067 -23.92 -0.44 26.50
N LEU A 1068 -22.66 -0.73 26.19
CA LEU A 1068 -21.48 -0.10 26.77
C LEU A 1068 -20.66 0.57 25.66
N PHE A 1069 -20.20 1.81 25.90
CA PHE A 1069 -19.48 2.59 24.91
C PHE A 1069 -18.01 2.73 25.29
N HIS A 1070 -17.12 1.98 24.63
CA HIS A 1070 -15.67 2.04 24.84
C HIS A 1070 -15.06 3.21 24.05
N THR A 1071 -15.15 4.41 24.60
CA THR A 1071 -14.82 5.69 23.95
C THR A 1071 -13.46 6.24 24.36
N TYR A 1072 -12.41 5.42 24.24
CA TYR A 1072 -11.05 5.77 24.65
C TYR A 1072 -10.43 6.95 23.88
N ASP A 1073 -10.98 7.31 22.70
CA ASP A 1073 -10.51 8.37 21.81
C ASP A 1073 -11.60 9.41 21.46
N LEU A 1074 -12.56 9.67 22.37
CA LEU A 1074 -13.76 10.49 22.10
C LEU A 1074 -13.46 11.90 21.58
N GLU A 1075 -12.62 12.65 22.28
CA GLU A 1075 -12.30 14.04 21.93
C GLU A 1075 -11.68 14.10 20.53
N HIS A 1076 -10.67 13.25 20.26
CA HIS A 1076 -10.05 13.12 18.94
C HIS A 1076 -11.06 12.72 17.85
N TYR A 1077 -11.94 11.76 18.13
CA TYR A 1077 -12.90 11.26 17.15
C TYR A 1077 -13.95 12.33 16.76
N ARG A 1078 -14.46 13.04 17.76
CA ARG A 1078 -15.47 14.10 17.59
C ARG A 1078 -14.86 15.34 16.95
N ASP A 1079 -13.75 15.84 17.50
CA ASP A 1079 -13.26 17.18 17.20
C ASP A 1079 -12.27 17.21 16.03
N THR A 1080 -11.63 16.07 15.74
CA THR A 1080 -10.60 15.98 14.69
C THR A 1080 -11.02 15.10 13.51
N LEU A 1081 -11.65 13.94 13.76
CA LEU A 1081 -11.92 12.98 12.68
C LEU A 1081 -13.19 13.28 11.88
N ARG A 1082 -14.38 13.12 12.46
CA ARG A 1082 -15.63 13.11 11.66
C ARG A 1082 -16.68 14.12 12.10
N GLY A 1083 -16.66 14.55 13.35
CA GLY A 1083 -17.78 15.27 13.94
C GLY A 1083 -19.04 14.40 14.05
N PHE A 1084 -19.96 14.80 14.94
CA PHE A 1084 -21.23 14.14 15.14
C PHE A 1084 -22.42 14.98 14.66
N CYS A 1085 -23.52 14.31 14.34
CA CYS A 1085 -24.79 14.91 13.95
C CYS A 1085 -25.61 15.39 15.15
N PHE A 1086 -25.29 14.93 16.37
CA PHE A 1086 -25.85 15.39 17.63
C PHE A 1086 -24.82 15.23 18.74
N ASP A 1087 -25.11 15.82 19.90
CA ASP A 1087 -24.29 15.67 21.10
C ASP A 1087 -24.40 14.25 21.67
N PHE A 1088 -23.38 13.44 21.40
CA PHE A 1088 -23.35 12.03 21.79
C PHE A 1088 -23.20 11.85 23.30
N GLU A 1089 -22.46 12.73 23.98
CA GLU A 1089 -22.18 12.60 25.42
C GLU A 1089 -23.45 12.68 26.25
N THR A 1090 -24.36 13.58 25.88
CA THR A 1090 -25.61 13.79 26.61
C THR A 1090 -26.73 12.83 26.20
N ARG A 1091 -26.60 12.15 25.06
CA ARG A 1091 -27.65 11.31 24.47
C ARG A 1091 -27.31 9.82 24.40
N ALA A 1092 -26.11 9.40 24.80
CA ALA A 1092 -25.73 7.99 24.76
C ALA A 1092 -26.71 7.12 25.59
N PRO A 1093 -27.19 5.98 25.05
CA PRO A 1093 -28.12 5.09 25.74
C PRO A 1093 -27.45 4.19 26.80
N GLY A 1094 -26.20 4.49 27.17
CA GLY A 1094 -25.38 3.68 28.07
C GLY A 1094 -24.10 4.43 28.46
N PRO A 1095 -23.32 3.88 29.41
CA PRO A 1095 -22.14 4.55 29.94
C PRO A 1095 -21.03 4.69 28.89
N LEU A 1096 -20.37 5.85 28.89
CA LEU A 1096 -19.14 6.12 28.16
C LEU A 1096 -17.94 5.75 29.03
N ILE A 1097 -17.10 4.83 28.55
CA ILE A 1097 -16.01 4.22 29.30
C ILE A 1097 -14.74 4.35 28.46
N THR A 1098 -13.68 4.95 29.01
CA THR A 1098 -12.42 5.18 28.29
C THR A 1098 -11.38 4.07 28.49
N ASP A 1099 -11.53 3.26 29.53
CA ASP A 1099 -10.53 2.27 29.95
C ASP A 1099 -11.02 0.83 29.77
N SER A 1100 -10.15 -0.04 29.25
CA SER A 1100 -10.44 -1.45 29.00
C SER A 1100 -10.83 -2.21 30.29
N ALA A 1101 -10.17 -1.97 31.42
CA ALA A 1101 -10.45 -2.67 32.66
C ALA A 1101 -11.85 -2.30 33.19
N ALA A 1102 -12.24 -1.04 33.06
CA ALA A 1102 -13.59 -0.59 33.41
C ALA A 1102 -14.68 -1.21 32.52
N VAL A 1103 -14.41 -1.41 31.22
CA VAL A 1103 -15.31 -2.16 30.33
C VAL A 1103 -15.45 -3.61 30.80
N VAL A 1104 -14.35 -4.27 31.12
CA VAL A 1104 -14.35 -5.66 31.61
C VAL A 1104 -15.13 -5.79 32.93
N GLU A 1105 -15.01 -4.82 33.84
CA GLU A 1105 -15.78 -4.83 35.09
C GLU A 1105 -17.29 -4.62 34.83
N ALA A 1106 -17.65 -3.66 33.98
CA ALA A 1106 -19.05 -3.41 33.62
C ALA A 1106 -19.71 -4.62 32.93
N LEU A 1107 -18.94 -5.45 32.23
CA LEU A 1107 -19.44 -6.67 31.60
C LEU A 1107 -19.81 -7.79 32.57
N ARG A 1108 -19.37 -7.76 33.83
CA ARG A 1108 -19.75 -8.76 34.84
C ARG A 1108 -21.25 -8.70 35.16
N ASP A 1109 -21.78 -7.47 35.27
CA ASP A 1109 -23.20 -7.19 35.47
C ASP A 1109 -23.64 -5.98 34.61
N PRO A 1110 -23.93 -6.20 33.31
CA PRO A 1110 -24.31 -5.13 32.39
C PRO A 1110 -25.61 -4.42 32.79
N ASP A 1111 -26.55 -5.12 33.43
CA ASP A 1111 -27.82 -4.54 33.87
C ASP A 1111 -27.60 -3.54 35.02
N ALA A 1112 -26.73 -3.89 35.99
CA ALA A 1112 -26.34 -2.97 37.04
C ALA A 1112 -25.54 -1.78 36.49
N ALA A 1113 -24.57 -2.03 35.60
CA ALA A 1113 -23.74 -0.99 34.99
C ALA A 1113 -24.54 0.01 34.14
N THR A 1114 -25.64 -0.42 33.53
CA THR A 1114 -26.51 0.44 32.70
C THR A 1114 -27.76 0.95 33.42
N ALA A 1115 -27.97 0.61 34.69
CA ALA A 1115 -29.19 0.96 35.43
C ALA A 1115 -29.47 2.49 35.46
N GLY A 1116 -28.43 3.31 35.59
CA GLY A 1116 -28.54 4.78 35.57
C GLY A 1116 -28.92 5.38 34.21
N HIS A 1117 -28.88 4.58 33.13
CA HIS A 1117 -29.12 5.05 31.75
C HIS A 1117 -30.49 4.62 31.20
N ARG A 1118 -31.35 3.96 31.98
CA ARG A 1118 -32.66 3.44 31.51
C ARG A 1118 -33.55 4.50 30.85
N GLU A 1119 -33.62 5.69 31.45
CA GLU A 1119 -34.41 6.80 30.88
C GLU A 1119 -33.76 7.36 29.60
N ALA A 1120 -32.44 7.47 29.57
CA ALA A 1120 -31.70 7.87 28.37
C ALA A 1120 -31.91 6.87 27.23
N TYR A 1121 -31.88 5.57 27.53
CA TYR A 1121 -32.18 4.49 26.57
C TYR A 1121 -33.60 4.59 26.02
N ALA A 1122 -34.61 4.82 26.87
CA ALA A 1122 -35.99 4.99 26.44
C ALA A 1122 -36.16 6.18 25.48
N ARG A 1123 -35.59 7.35 25.83
CA ARG A 1123 -35.57 8.53 24.94
C ARG A 1123 -34.82 8.27 23.64
N PHE A 1124 -33.73 7.50 23.70
CA PHE A 1124 -32.97 7.12 22.52
C PHE A 1124 -33.82 6.26 21.57
N ARG A 1125 -34.57 5.28 22.08
CA ARG A 1125 -35.53 4.51 21.27
C ARG A 1125 -36.61 5.40 20.65
N GLU A 1126 -37.22 6.27 21.45
CA GLU A 1126 -38.25 7.19 20.94
C GLU A 1126 -37.73 8.07 19.79
N ALA A 1127 -36.47 8.48 19.84
CA ALA A 1127 -35.88 9.35 18.83
C ALA A 1127 -35.37 8.64 17.57
N PHE A 1128 -34.90 7.38 17.69
CA PHE A 1128 -34.16 6.69 16.63
C PHE A 1128 -34.75 5.35 16.17
N CYS A 1129 -35.84 4.89 16.79
CA CYS A 1129 -36.44 3.58 16.55
C CYS A 1129 -37.94 3.63 16.19
N ASP A 1130 -38.46 4.81 15.86
CA ASP A 1130 -39.89 5.12 15.74
C ASP A 1130 -40.63 4.47 14.55
N PHE A 1131 -39.91 4.09 13.49
CA PHE A 1131 -40.53 3.48 12.30
C PHE A 1131 -40.42 1.94 12.20
N ASP A 1132 -39.49 1.31 12.92
CA ASP A 1132 -39.29 -0.14 12.85
C ASP A 1132 -40.39 -0.89 13.62
N ASP A 1133 -41.19 -1.68 12.91
CA ASP A 1133 -42.25 -2.52 13.48
C ASP A 1133 -42.26 -3.96 12.95
N GLY A 1134 -41.18 -4.36 12.27
CA GLY A 1134 -41.05 -5.70 11.69
C GLY A 1134 -41.65 -5.85 10.28
N THR A 1135 -42.04 -4.75 9.63
CA THR A 1135 -42.68 -4.78 8.31
C THR A 1135 -42.00 -3.91 7.25
N ALA A 1136 -40.78 -3.42 7.50
CA ALA A 1136 -40.07 -2.50 6.61
C ALA A 1136 -39.79 -3.12 5.23
N ALA A 1137 -39.35 -4.38 5.18
CA ALA A 1137 -39.11 -5.10 3.93
C ALA A 1137 -40.38 -5.20 3.07
N ALA A 1138 -41.53 -5.47 3.70
CA ALA A 1138 -42.81 -5.57 3.01
C ALA A 1138 -43.23 -4.24 2.36
N ARG A 1139 -43.05 -3.12 3.08
CA ARG A 1139 -43.33 -1.77 2.57
C ARG A 1139 -42.42 -1.38 1.41
N VAL A 1140 -41.13 -1.71 1.52
CA VAL A 1140 -40.16 -1.50 0.44
C VAL A 1140 -40.57 -2.28 -0.81
N VAL A 1141 -40.91 -3.56 -0.68
CA VAL A 1141 -41.35 -4.40 -1.80
C VAL A 1141 -42.64 -3.86 -2.43
N ASP A 1142 -43.62 -3.44 -1.63
CA ASP A 1142 -44.88 -2.88 -2.12
C ASP A 1142 -44.65 -1.62 -2.96
N LEU A 1143 -43.79 -0.71 -2.49
CA LEU A 1143 -43.44 0.51 -3.22
C LEU A 1143 -42.65 0.18 -4.50
N MET A 1144 -41.65 -0.69 -4.38
CA MET A 1144 -40.77 -1.10 -5.48
C MET A 1144 -41.55 -1.71 -6.66
N LEU A 1145 -42.54 -2.57 -6.38
CA LEU A 1145 -43.34 -3.21 -7.43
C LEU A 1145 -44.35 -2.25 -8.06
N LYS A 1146 -44.94 -1.32 -7.28
CA LYS A 1146 -45.86 -0.29 -7.80
C LYS A 1146 -45.12 0.74 -8.66
N GLY A 1147 -43.98 1.22 -8.19
CA GLY A 1147 -43.21 2.28 -8.84
C GLY A 1147 -42.59 1.90 -10.19
N ALA A 1148 -42.58 0.61 -10.55
CA ALA A 1148 -42.12 0.12 -11.85
C ALA A 1148 -43.26 -0.04 -12.89
N GLN A 1149 -44.52 0.21 -12.49
CA GLN A 1149 -45.70 0.11 -13.37
C GLN A 1149 -46.15 1.47 -13.93
N GLY A 1150 -45.62 2.57 -13.40
CA GLY A 1150 -45.85 3.95 -13.88
C GLY A 1150 -44.56 4.53 -14.42
#